data_AF-A0AAV1AA85-F1
#
_entry.id   AF-A0AAV1AA85-F1
#
_cell.length_a   1.000
_cell.length_b   1.000
_cell.length_c   1.000
_cell.angle_alpha   90.00
_cell.angle_beta   90.00
_cell.angle_gamma   90.00
#
_symmetry.space_group_name_H-M   'P 1'
#
loop_
_entity.id
_entity.type
_entity.pdbx_description
1 polymer ?
#
loop_
_entity_poly.entity_id
_entity_poly.type
_entity_poly.pdbx_seq_one_letter_code
_entity_poly.pdbx_strand_id
1 'polypeptide(L)'
;MKIEPHSNVLLHHYSSNISHLPTGGTRLLIDGRTCLLQNDHDPSKLIGETPCKLLRYLVADDSHIDADTPYAEVEVMKMCMPLLSPASGIIHFRMAEGQAMQAGELIARLDLDDPSAVRKAEPFTGSFLILGPPTAISGKVHQKCAASLNAARMILAGYEHNIDEVVQSLLNCLDSPELPFLQWQECFAVLATRLPKDLRIELEAKYKEFEINSSSQNIDFPAKLLKGILEDHLFSCADNEKGALERLVEPLMSLVKSYEGGRESHAHKIVQSLFEEYLSVEELFSDNIQADVIERLRLQYKKDLLKIVDIVLSHQGVKSKNKLILRLMDKLVYPNPAAYRDQLIRFSQLNHIIYSELALKASQLLEQTKLSELRSSIARSLSELEMFTEDGENIDTPKRKGAINDRMEDLVSAPLAVEDALVGLFDHSDNTLQRRVVETYIRRLYQPYLVKGSIRMQWHRSGLIATWEFLEEYVERKNGVEDKTLVEKHSEKKWGVMVVIKSLQFLPAIISAALREATNNFHDALKSGSVDSNKHGNMMHIGLVGINNQMSLLQDSGDEDQAQERINKLAKILREQEVGSIIHAAGVGDISCIIQRDEGRAPMRYSFHWSAEKLYYEEEPLLRHLEPPLSIYLELDKLKGYENIRYTPSRDRQWHLYTVVDTKPQPIQRMFLRTLLRQPTTNEGYSVAFAVARFFQRGGTFQNYYMYHGGTNFGRTTGGPFISTSYDYDAPIDEYGIIRQPKWGHLKDLHKAIKLCEEALIATDPTISSPGPNLETSVYKT
;
A
#
# COMPACT_ATOMS: atom_id res chain seq x y z
N MET A 1 -5.08 -17.48 -40.89
CA MET A 1 -4.35 -17.53 -39.60
C MET A 1 -2.88 -17.43 -39.96
N LYS A 2 -2.23 -16.27 -39.75
CA LYS A 2 -0.79 -16.13 -39.97
C LYS A 2 -0.10 -16.87 -38.82
N ILE A 3 0.55 -17.99 -39.12
CA ILE A 3 1.42 -18.68 -38.16
C ILE A 3 2.73 -17.90 -38.17
N GLU A 4 3.02 -17.21 -37.07
CA GLU A 4 4.31 -16.57 -36.85
C GLU A 4 5.41 -17.65 -36.77
N PRO A 5 6.64 -17.38 -37.27
CA PRO A 5 7.70 -18.37 -37.40
C PRO A 5 8.34 -18.81 -36.06
N HIS A 6 7.72 -18.51 -34.91
CA HIS A 6 8.24 -18.81 -33.57
C HIS A 6 7.33 -19.69 -32.70
N SER A 7 6.26 -20.26 -33.25
CA SER A 7 5.49 -21.28 -32.52
C SER A 7 6.25 -22.61 -32.47
N ASN A 8 7.05 -22.80 -31.41
CA ASN A 8 7.60 -24.10 -31.03
C ASN A 8 6.43 -25.06 -30.72
N VAL A 9 6.15 -25.98 -31.65
CA VAL A 9 5.27 -27.12 -31.39
C VAL A 9 6.05 -28.11 -30.51
N LEU A 10 5.92 -27.98 -29.18
CA LEU A 10 6.43 -28.95 -28.22
C LEU A 10 5.48 -30.16 -28.18
N LEU A 11 5.81 -31.21 -28.95
CA LEU A 11 5.21 -32.55 -28.80
C LEU A 11 5.83 -33.23 -27.58
N HIS A 12 5.27 -32.98 -26.39
CA HIS A 12 5.61 -33.78 -25.22
C HIS A 12 4.89 -35.14 -25.30
N HIS A 13 5.66 -36.21 -25.06
CA HIS A 13 5.25 -37.61 -24.88
C HIS A 13 5.19 -38.59 -26.06
N TYR A 14 5.90 -38.38 -27.17
CA TYR A 14 6.18 -39.50 -28.10
C TYR A 14 7.58 -39.36 -28.69
N SER A 15 8.31 -40.47 -28.83
CA SER A 15 9.64 -40.53 -29.45
C SER A 15 9.55 -40.07 -30.91
N SER A 16 9.62 -38.76 -31.10
CA SER A 16 9.45 -38.06 -32.36
C SER A 16 10.82 -37.59 -32.81
N ASN A 17 11.28 -38.13 -33.94
CA ASN A 17 12.46 -37.64 -34.62
C ASN A 17 12.00 -36.64 -35.68
N ILE A 18 12.49 -35.40 -35.59
CA ILE A 18 12.25 -34.36 -36.59
C ILE A 18 13.49 -34.27 -37.46
N SER A 19 13.30 -34.33 -38.79
CA SER A 19 14.38 -34.13 -39.76
C SER A 19 13.96 -33.07 -40.77
N HIS A 20 14.73 -32.00 -40.87
CA HIS A 20 14.53 -30.97 -41.89
C HIS A 20 15.06 -31.45 -43.24
N LEU A 21 14.22 -31.40 -44.28
CA LEU A 21 14.64 -31.61 -45.66
C LEU A 21 14.94 -30.23 -46.29
N PRO A 22 16.11 -30.03 -46.93
CA PRO A 22 16.52 -28.73 -47.46
C PRO A 22 15.60 -28.13 -48.53
N THR A 23 14.81 -28.94 -49.22
CA THR A 23 13.95 -28.52 -50.33
C THR A 23 12.63 -29.29 -50.27
N GLY A 24 11.55 -28.65 -49.79
CA GLY A 24 10.18 -29.18 -49.96
C GLY A 24 9.34 -29.40 -48.69
N GLY A 25 9.86 -29.10 -47.48
CA GLY A 25 9.06 -29.13 -46.25
C GLY A 25 9.71 -29.86 -45.06
N THR A 26 8.93 -30.07 -44.00
CA THR A 26 9.39 -30.71 -42.75
C THR A 26 8.86 -32.14 -42.65
N ARG A 27 9.76 -33.11 -42.52
CA ARG A 27 9.39 -34.52 -42.28
C ARG A 27 9.26 -34.76 -40.78
N LEU A 28 8.06 -35.15 -40.35
CA LEU A 28 7.74 -35.50 -38.97
C LEU A 28 7.55 -37.02 -38.84
N LEU A 29 8.03 -37.59 -37.75
CA LEU A 29 7.72 -38.96 -37.35
C LEU A 29 6.86 -38.91 -36.09
N ILE A 30 5.58 -39.29 -36.21
CA ILE A 30 4.61 -39.33 -35.11
C ILE A 30 4.16 -40.78 -34.96
N ASP A 31 4.43 -41.40 -33.80
CA ASP A 31 4.09 -42.81 -33.51
C ASP A 31 4.58 -43.81 -34.58
N GLY A 32 5.80 -43.61 -35.08
CA GLY A 32 6.39 -44.45 -36.13
C GLY A 32 5.80 -44.22 -37.53
N ARG A 33 4.83 -43.31 -37.68
CA ARG A 33 4.27 -42.91 -38.97
C ARG A 33 4.98 -41.67 -39.48
N THR A 34 5.43 -41.71 -40.73
CA THR A 34 6.03 -40.55 -41.38
C THR A 34 4.92 -39.64 -41.90
N CYS A 35 4.93 -38.38 -41.47
CA CYS A 35 4.11 -37.29 -41.98
C CYS A 35 5.01 -36.25 -42.65
N LEU A 36 4.54 -35.60 -43.70
CA LEU A 36 5.27 -34.55 -44.40
C LEU A 36 4.46 -33.26 -44.35
N LEU A 37 5.02 -32.23 -43.73
CA LEU A 37 4.50 -30.86 -43.79
C LEU A 37 5.11 -30.19 -45.00
N GLN A 38 4.35 -30.10 -46.09
CA GLN A 38 4.79 -29.44 -47.33
C GLN A 38 4.50 -27.94 -47.27
N ASN A 39 5.40 -27.13 -47.83
CA ASN A 39 5.12 -25.72 -48.08
C ASN A 39 4.16 -25.59 -49.27
N ASP A 40 3.32 -24.56 -49.27
CA ASP A 40 2.54 -24.20 -50.46
C ASP A 40 3.49 -23.95 -51.63
N HIS A 41 3.23 -24.60 -52.77
CA HIS A 41 4.04 -24.45 -53.98
C HIS A 41 3.16 -23.90 -55.11
N ASP A 42 3.23 -22.58 -55.26
CA ASP A 42 2.52 -21.83 -56.30
C ASP A 42 3.54 -21.10 -57.19
N PRO A 43 4.15 -21.78 -58.19
CA PRO A 43 5.17 -21.19 -59.05
C PRO A 43 4.64 -20.05 -59.94
N SER A 44 3.32 -19.82 -59.97
CA SER A 44 2.71 -18.66 -60.64
C SER A 44 2.97 -17.33 -59.93
N LYS A 45 3.49 -17.37 -58.69
CA LYS A 45 3.78 -16.18 -57.88
C LYS A 45 5.26 -16.13 -57.56
N LEU A 46 5.96 -15.16 -58.16
CA LEU A 46 7.35 -14.87 -57.86
C LEU A 46 7.40 -13.93 -56.66
N ILE A 47 7.81 -14.45 -55.50
CA ILE A 47 7.82 -13.72 -54.22
C ILE A 47 9.25 -13.49 -53.73
N GLY A 48 9.47 -12.40 -52.98
CA GLY A 48 10.74 -12.16 -52.31
C GLY A 48 10.92 -13.10 -51.12
N GLU A 49 11.97 -13.92 -51.11
CA GLU A 49 12.25 -14.82 -49.97
C GLU A 49 12.90 -14.09 -48.79
N THR A 50 13.65 -13.02 -49.07
CA THR A 50 14.36 -12.21 -48.07
C THR A 50 14.12 -10.72 -48.30
N PRO A 51 14.14 -9.88 -47.24
CA PRO A 51 14.04 -8.44 -47.39
C PRO A 51 15.20 -7.92 -48.23
N CYS A 52 14.90 -7.30 -49.37
CA CYS A 52 15.91 -6.88 -50.35
C CYS A 52 15.42 -5.68 -51.17
N LYS A 53 16.28 -5.15 -52.04
CA LYS A 53 15.89 -4.10 -52.99
C LYS A 53 15.91 -4.66 -54.40
N LEU A 54 14.81 -4.54 -55.13
CA LEU A 54 14.78 -4.88 -56.56
C LEU A 54 15.63 -3.85 -57.31
N LEU A 55 16.73 -4.28 -57.93
CA LEU A 55 17.58 -3.37 -58.70
C LEU A 55 16.99 -3.17 -60.09
N ARG A 56 16.76 -4.26 -60.81
CA ARG A 56 16.22 -4.27 -62.18
C ARG A 56 15.66 -5.63 -62.56
N TYR A 57 14.84 -5.66 -63.59
CA TYR A 57 14.49 -6.89 -64.30
C TYR A 57 15.55 -7.20 -65.37
N LEU A 58 15.81 -8.49 -65.58
CA LEU A 58 16.75 -9.00 -66.58
C LEU A 58 16.03 -9.44 -67.86
N VAL A 59 14.70 -9.45 -67.83
CA VAL A 59 13.80 -9.82 -68.93
C VAL A 59 12.81 -8.68 -69.18
N ALA A 60 12.09 -8.73 -70.31
CA ALA A 60 11.03 -7.76 -70.60
C ALA A 60 9.71 -8.19 -69.95
N ASP A 61 8.85 -7.23 -69.63
CA ASP A 61 7.47 -7.51 -69.21
C ASP A 61 6.70 -8.19 -70.37
N ASP A 62 5.76 -9.06 -70.04
CA ASP A 62 5.00 -9.90 -70.99
C ASP A 62 5.85 -10.86 -71.85
N SER A 63 7.12 -11.10 -71.50
CA SER A 63 7.97 -12.06 -72.21
C SER A 63 7.84 -13.48 -71.68
N HIS A 64 8.04 -14.47 -72.56
CA HIS A 64 8.14 -15.87 -72.17
C HIS A 64 9.54 -16.17 -71.61
N ILE A 65 9.60 -16.85 -70.47
CA ILE A 65 10.83 -17.25 -69.79
C ILE A 65 10.81 -18.73 -69.47
N ASP A 66 11.97 -19.38 -69.53
CA ASP A 66 12.14 -20.78 -69.12
C ASP A 66 12.44 -20.91 -67.62
N ALA A 67 12.13 -22.07 -67.04
CA ALA A 67 12.56 -22.43 -65.69
C ALA A 67 14.10 -22.27 -65.52
N ASP A 68 14.52 -21.89 -64.31
CA ASP A 68 15.89 -21.55 -63.91
C ASP A 68 16.52 -20.35 -64.65
N THR A 69 15.75 -19.60 -65.44
CA THR A 69 16.22 -18.39 -66.10
C THR A 69 16.26 -17.21 -65.10
N PRO A 70 17.37 -16.45 -65.01
CA PRO A 70 17.41 -15.20 -64.25
C PRO A 70 16.41 -14.17 -64.79
N TYR A 71 15.42 -13.77 -63.99
CA TYR A 71 14.40 -12.79 -64.40
C TYR A 71 14.58 -11.42 -63.75
N ALA A 72 15.23 -11.33 -62.59
CA ALA A 72 15.47 -10.08 -61.87
C ALA A 72 16.80 -10.10 -61.12
N GLU A 73 17.33 -8.92 -60.82
CA GLU A 73 18.51 -8.73 -59.98
C GLU A 73 18.10 -7.97 -58.71
N VAL A 74 18.48 -8.49 -57.55
CA VAL A 74 18.18 -7.88 -56.24
C VAL A 74 19.45 -7.58 -55.46
N GLU A 75 19.38 -6.56 -54.62
CA GLU A 75 20.43 -6.20 -53.66
C GLU A 75 20.07 -6.74 -52.27
N VAL A 76 20.87 -7.68 -51.78
CA VAL A 76 20.80 -8.22 -50.41
C VAL A 76 22.16 -8.01 -49.76
N MET A 77 22.21 -7.34 -48.60
CA MET A 77 23.47 -7.09 -47.88
C MET A 77 24.57 -6.46 -48.77
N LYS A 78 24.18 -5.52 -49.65
CA LYS A 78 25.04 -4.85 -50.66
C LYS A 78 25.62 -5.78 -51.74
N MET A 79 25.14 -7.03 -51.81
CA MET A 79 25.48 -7.99 -52.85
C MET A 79 24.35 -8.04 -53.87
N CYS A 80 24.71 -8.01 -55.15
CA CYS A 80 23.76 -8.22 -56.25
C CYS A 80 23.60 -9.73 -56.47
N MET A 81 22.37 -10.22 -56.47
CA MET A 81 22.05 -11.62 -56.72
C MET A 81 20.92 -11.74 -57.75
N PRO A 82 21.04 -12.67 -58.72
CA PRO A 82 19.96 -12.95 -59.66
C PRO A 82 18.88 -13.80 -58.98
N LEU A 83 17.61 -13.46 -59.25
CA LEU A 83 16.46 -14.31 -58.95
C LEU A 83 16.14 -15.16 -60.17
N LEU A 84 16.02 -16.46 -59.96
CA LEU A 84 15.73 -17.45 -61.00
C LEU A 84 14.24 -17.78 -61.04
N SER A 85 13.69 -18.02 -62.23
CA SER A 85 12.30 -18.45 -62.38
C SER A 85 12.13 -19.91 -61.95
N PRO A 86 11.17 -20.25 -61.07
CA PRO A 86 10.93 -21.62 -60.64
C PRO A 86 10.21 -22.50 -61.69
N ALA A 87 9.64 -21.90 -62.74
CA ALA A 87 8.92 -22.59 -63.81
C ALA A 87 8.95 -21.79 -65.13
N SER A 88 8.54 -22.41 -66.24
CA SER A 88 8.39 -21.74 -67.54
C SER A 88 7.01 -21.10 -67.70
N GLY A 89 6.96 -19.93 -68.33
CA GLY A 89 5.71 -19.20 -68.59
C GLY A 89 5.91 -17.75 -69.01
N ILE A 90 4.82 -16.99 -69.10
CA ILE A 90 4.83 -15.55 -69.43
C ILE A 90 4.87 -14.73 -68.14
N ILE A 91 5.90 -13.89 -67.98
CA ILE A 91 6.10 -13.08 -66.78
C ILE A 91 5.37 -11.74 -66.85
N HIS A 92 4.76 -11.33 -65.74
CA HIS A 92 4.04 -10.08 -65.54
C HIS A 92 4.57 -9.34 -64.32
N PHE A 93 5.20 -8.19 -64.52
CA PHE A 93 5.80 -7.42 -63.43
C PHE A 93 4.72 -6.82 -62.52
N ARG A 94 4.97 -6.88 -61.21
CA ARG A 94 4.08 -6.27 -60.20
C ARG A 94 4.80 -5.23 -59.37
N MET A 95 6.10 -5.39 -59.17
CA MET A 95 6.94 -4.47 -58.43
C MET A 95 7.80 -3.62 -59.37
N ALA A 96 7.95 -2.34 -59.06
CA ALA A 96 8.79 -1.44 -59.85
C ALA A 96 10.27 -1.57 -59.51
N GLU A 97 11.15 -1.35 -60.48
CA GLU A 97 12.59 -1.31 -60.27
C GLU A 97 13.00 -0.23 -59.26
N GLY A 98 13.96 -0.54 -58.40
CA GLY A 98 14.42 0.33 -57.31
C GLY A 98 13.60 0.22 -56.01
N GLN A 99 12.48 -0.49 -56.01
CA GLN A 99 11.63 -0.65 -54.83
C GLN A 99 12.24 -1.63 -53.81
N ALA A 100 12.13 -1.30 -52.52
CA ALA A 100 12.46 -2.21 -51.43
C ALA A 100 11.29 -3.20 -51.21
N MET A 101 11.63 -4.48 -51.02
CA MET A 101 10.67 -5.55 -50.78
C MET A 101 10.90 -6.24 -49.43
N GLN A 102 9.83 -6.74 -48.83
CA GLN A 102 9.86 -7.59 -47.64
C GLN A 102 9.72 -9.07 -48.01
N ALA A 103 10.11 -9.96 -47.09
CA ALA A 103 9.89 -11.40 -47.27
C ALA A 103 8.40 -11.70 -47.43
N GLY A 104 8.04 -12.41 -48.51
CA GLY A 104 6.68 -12.77 -48.89
C GLY A 104 5.97 -11.78 -49.82
N GLU A 105 6.58 -10.65 -50.21
CA GLU A 105 5.99 -9.71 -51.17
C GLU A 105 6.07 -10.22 -52.61
N LEU A 106 5.04 -9.93 -53.42
CA LEU A 106 4.93 -10.37 -54.81
C LEU A 106 5.74 -9.45 -55.74
N ILE A 107 6.77 -10.01 -56.38
CA ILE A 107 7.64 -9.33 -57.34
C ILE A 107 6.97 -9.31 -58.72
N ALA A 108 6.56 -10.50 -59.19
CA ALA A 108 5.95 -10.70 -60.49
C ALA A 108 5.01 -11.92 -60.47
N ARG A 109 4.11 -12.01 -61.45
CA ARG A 109 3.28 -13.20 -61.71
C ARG A 109 3.81 -13.93 -62.92
N LEU A 110 3.60 -15.24 -62.96
CA LEU A 110 3.99 -16.09 -64.07
C LEU A 110 2.75 -16.85 -64.55
N ASP A 111 2.33 -16.58 -65.79
CA ASP A 111 1.32 -17.38 -66.48
C ASP A 111 2.00 -18.65 -66.99
N LEU A 112 1.82 -19.74 -66.24
CA LEU A 112 2.53 -20.99 -66.42
C LEU A 112 2.11 -21.71 -67.71
N ASP A 113 3.09 -22.27 -68.42
CA ASP A 113 2.83 -23.15 -69.57
C ASP A 113 2.10 -24.44 -69.16
N ASP A 114 2.38 -24.94 -67.95
CA ASP A 114 1.69 -26.06 -67.32
C ASP A 114 0.95 -25.60 -66.04
N PRO A 115 -0.36 -25.30 -66.12
CA PRO A 115 -1.16 -24.90 -64.97
C PRO A 115 -1.26 -25.99 -63.88
N SER A 116 -0.96 -27.25 -64.18
CA SER A 116 -1.01 -28.36 -63.23
C SER A 116 0.18 -28.37 -62.24
N ALA A 117 1.22 -27.57 -62.50
CA ALA A 117 2.34 -27.35 -61.59
C ALA A 117 1.94 -26.60 -60.31
N VAL A 118 0.79 -25.92 -60.31
CA VAL A 118 0.26 -25.21 -59.13
C VAL A 118 -0.39 -26.21 -58.16
N ARG A 119 0.22 -26.38 -56.98
CA ARG A 119 -0.34 -27.19 -55.89
C ARG A 119 -0.76 -26.28 -54.74
N LYS A 120 -2.03 -25.89 -54.75
CA LYS A 120 -2.63 -25.08 -53.69
C LYS A 120 -3.22 -25.99 -52.62
N ALA A 121 -2.82 -25.79 -51.36
CA ALA A 121 -3.50 -26.41 -50.24
C ALA A 121 -4.91 -25.82 -50.09
N GLU A 122 -5.89 -26.67 -49.79
CA GLU A 122 -7.21 -26.22 -49.37
C GLU A 122 -7.16 -25.86 -47.87
N PRO A 123 -7.59 -24.65 -47.46
CA PRO A 123 -7.62 -24.28 -46.05
C PRO A 123 -8.52 -25.23 -45.26
N PHE A 124 -8.01 -25.77 -44.15
CA PHE A 124 -8.81 -26.58 -43.25
C PHE A 124 -9.94 -25.73 -42.62
N THR A 125 -11.19 -26.10 -42.86
CA THR A 125 -12.38 -25.39 -42.36
C THR A 125 -13.00 -26.02 -41.12
N GLY A 126 -12.49 -27.17 -40.66
CA GLY A 126 -12.98 -27.84 -39.47
C GLY A 126 -12.50 -27.18 -38.17
N SER A 127 -13.06 -27.61 -37.05
CA SER A 127 -12.53 -27.32 -35.72
C SER A 127 -11.67 -28.49 -35.25
N PHE A 128 -10.54 -28.20 -34.58
CA PHE A 128 -9.82 -29.23 -33.85
C PHE A 128 -10.70 -29.80 -32.73
N LEU A 129 -10.58 -31.11 -32.48
CA LEU A 129 -11.19 -31.72 -31.30
C LEU A 129 -10.62 -31.05 -30.05
N ILE A 130 -11.48 -30.73 -29.07
CA ILE A 130 -11.03 -30.24 -27.77
C ILE A 130 -10.38 -31.40 -27.04
N LEU A 131 -9.07 -31.55 -27.23
CA LEU A 131 -8.24 -32.43 -26.43
C LEU A 131 -8.20 -31.81 -25.03
N GLY A 132 -8.53 -32.60 -24.01
CA GLY A 132 -8.41 -32.16 -22.61
C GLY A 132 -6.97 -31.76 -22.25
N PRO A 133 -6.72 -31.31 -21.01
CA PRO A 133 -5.37 -30.94 -20.60
C PRO A 133 -4.39 -32.10 -20.82
N PRO A 134 -3.12 -31.82 -21.20
CA PRO A 134 -2.12 -32.85 -21.53
C PRO A 134 -1.81 -33.78 -20.35
N THR A 135 -2.05 -33.29 -19.13
CA THR A 135 -2.02 -34.09 -17.90
C THR A 135 -3.41 -34.09 -17.30
N ALA A 136 -3.94 -35.26 -16.95
CA ALA A 136 -5.21 -35.37 -16.25
C ALA A 136 -5.07 -34.78 -14.83
N ILE A 137 -5.43 -33.51 -14.67
CA ILE A 137 -5.56 -32.88 -13.35
C ILE A 137 -6.84 -33.46 -12.74
N SER A 138 -6.73 -34.33 -11.73
CA SER A 138 -7.94 -34.85 -11.08
C SER A 138 -8.66 -33.70 -10.36
N GLY A 139 -9.98 -33.84 -10.17
CA GLY A 139 -10.82 -32.79 -9.59
C GLY A 139 -10.48 -32.39 -8.15
N LYS A 140 -9.53 -33.06 -7.50
CA LYS A 140 -9.12 -32.85 -6.10
C LYS A 140 -8.42 -31.50 -5.89
N VAL A 141 -8.64 -30.91 -4.72
CA VAL A 141 -8.22 -29.53 -4.40
C VAL A 141 -6.69 -29.34 -4.46
N HIS A 142 -5.89 -30.24 -3.86
CA HIS A 142 -4.42 -30.13 -3.88
C HIS A 142 -3.81 -30.13 -5.28
N GLN A 143 -4.36 -30.91 -6.22
CA GLN A 143 -3.88 -30.98 -7.60
C GLN A 143 -4.26 -29.72 -8.38
N LYS A 144 -5.48 -29.20 -8.18
CA LYS A 144 -5.89 -27.90 -8.72
C LYS A 144 -5.04 -26.76 -8.18
N CYS A 145 -4.72 -26.80 -6.88
CA CYS A 145 -3.83 -25.84 -6.23
C CYS A 145 -2.43 -25.88 -6.86
N ALA A 146 -1.84 -27.07 -7.00
CA ALA A 146 -0.53 -27.25 -7.62
C ALA A 146 -0.51 -26.79 -9.09
N ALA A 147 -1.55 -27.11 -9.86
CA ALA A 147 -1.67 -26.67 -11.26
C ALA A 147 -1.80 -25.13 -11.37
N SER A 148 -2.61 -24.51 -10.51
CA SER A 148 -2.80 -23.05 -10.50
C SER A 148 -1.55 -22.32 -10.01
N LEU A 149 -0.84 -22.88 -9.03
CA LEU A 149 0.46 -22.36 -8.58
C LEU A 149 1.50 -22.44 -9.70
N ASN A 150 1.54 -23.56 -10.42
CA ASN A 150 2.42 -23.69 -11.59
C ASN A 150 2.07 -22.67 -12.67
N ALA A 151 0.78 -22.48 -12.99
CA ALA A 151 0.33 -21.47 -13.94
C ALA A 151 0.74 -20.04 -13.51
N ALA A 152 0.62 -19.72 -12.21
CA ALA A 152 1.12 -18.45 -11.66
C ALA A 152 2.63 -18.29 -11.86
N ARG A 153 3.43 -19.33 -11.60
CA ARG A 153 4.88 -19.33 -11.86
C ARG A 153 5.22 -19.20 -13.34
N MET A 154 4.45 -19.82 -14.24
CA MET A 154 4.63 -19.67 -15.68
C MET A 154 4.35 -18.24 -16.14
N ILE A 155 3.33 -17.58 -15.58
CA ILE A 155 3.12 -16.13 -15.80
C ILE A 155 4.33 -15.33 -15.32
N LEU A 156 4.84 -15.63 -14.12
CA LEU A 156 6.05 -14.98 -13.60
C LEU A 156 7.29 -15.23 -14.46
N ALA A 157 7.38 -16.38 -15.13
CA ALA A 157 8.44 -16.72 -16.07
C ALA A 157 8.25 -16.10 -17.47
N GLY A 158 7.14 -15.39 -17.72
CA GLY A 158 6.87 -14.66 -18.97
C GLY A 158 5.90 -15.35 -19.94
N TYR A 159 5.32 -16.49 -19.56
CA TYR A 159 4.35 -17.24 -20.38
C TYR A 159 2.91 -16.75 -20.17
N GLU A 160 2.05 -17.01 -21.15
CA GLU A 160 0.65 -16.55 -21.11
C GLU A 160 -0.29 -17.56 -20.44
N HIS A 161 -1.10 -17.08 -19.49
CA HIS A 161 -2.23 -17.81 -18.88
C HIS A 161 -3.35 -16.85 -18.52
N ASN A 162 -4.58 -17.36 -18.31
CA ASN A 162 -5.69 -16.56 -17.81
C ASN A 162 -5.49 -16.21 -16.32
N ILE A 163 -4.98 -15.00 -16.07
CA ILE A 163 -4.66 -14.50 -14.72
C ILE A 163 -5.88 -14.51 -13.79
N ASP A 164 -7.05 -14.16 -14.31
CA ASP A 164 -8.28 -14.07 -13.51
C ASP A 164 -8.71 -15.46 -12.99
N GLU A 165 -8.67 -16.48 -13.85
CA GLU A 165 -8.95 -17.87 -13.48
C GLU A 165 -7.90 -18.44 -12.51
N VAL A 166 -6.61 -18.15 -12.74
CA VAL A 166 -5.52 -18.62 -11.87
C VAL A 166 -5.68 -18.09 -10.45
N VAL A 167 -5.93 -16.78 -10.28
CA VAL A 167 -6.09 -16.17 -8.95
C VAL A 167 -7.35 -16.68 -8.26
N GLN A 168 -8.47 -16.81 -8.97
CA GLN A 168 -9.71 -17.36 -8.42
C GLN A 168 -9.54 -18.83 -7.99
N SER A 169 -8.85 -19.63 -8.80
CA SER A 169 -8.58 -21.03 -8.45
C SER A 169 -7.67 -21.15 -7.23
N LEU A 170 -6.62 -20.33 -7.14
CA LEU A 170 -5.74 -20.27 -5.97
C LEU A 170 -6.51 -19.89 -4.69
N LEU A 171 -7.34 -18.85 -4.73
CA LEU A 171 -8.17 -18.43 -3.59
C LEU A 171 -9.04 -19.59 -3.08
N ASN A 172 -9.83 -20.19 -3.97
CA ASN A 172 -10.73 -21.29 -3.64
C ASN A 172 -9.97 -22.51 -3.08
N CYS A 173 -8.76 -22.77 -3.58
CA CYS A 173 -7.94 -23.87 -3.09
C CYS A 173 -7.35 -23.59 -1.70
N LEU A 174 -6.79 -22.41 -1.48
CA LEU A 174 -6.13 -22.03 -0.23
C LEU A 174 -7.13 -21.87 0.93
N ASP A 175 -8.37 -21.50 0.63
CA ASP A 175 -9.44 -21.41 1.62
C ASP A 175 -10.03 -22.79 1.99
N SER A 176 -9.75 -23.84 1.22
CA SER A 176 -10.30 -25.18 1.47
C SER A 176 -9.68 -25.86 2.69
N PRO A 177 -10.48 -26.39 3.63
CA PRO A 177 -9.97 -27.13 4.79
C PRO A 177 -9.35 -28.48 4.43
N GLU A 178 -9.68 -29.05 3.27
CA GLU A 178 -9.18 -30.36 2.81
C GLU A 178 -7.75 -30.28 2.25
N LEU A 179 -7.31 -29.10 1.82
CA LEU A 179 -6.02 -28.89 1.15
C LEU A 179 -4.83 -29.49 1.92
N PRO A 180 -4.59 -29.16 3.21
CA PRO A 180 -3.43 -29.68 3.94
C PRO A 180 -3.43 -31.20 4.08
N PHE A 181 -4.60 -31.81 4.30
CA PHE A 181 -4.74 -33.26 4.45
C PHE A 181 -4.39 -33.98 3.14
N LEU A 182 -4.92 -33.50 2.02
CA LEU A 182 -4.65 -34.10 0.72
C LEU A 182 -3.18 -33.91 0.28
N GLN A 183 -2.59 -32.73 0.55
CA GLN A 183 -1.16 -32.49 0.30
C GLN A 183 -0.28 -33.41 1.15
N TRP A 184 -0.63 -33.61 2.42
CA TRP A 184 0.07 -34.55 3.30
C TRP A 184 -0.02 -35.98 2.79
N GLN A 185 -1.22 -36.45 2.42
CA GLN A 185 -1.41 -37.80 1.89
C GLN A 185 -0.59 -38.04 0.62
N GLU A 186 -0.58 -37.09 -0.33
CA GLU A 186 0.20 -37.21 -1.56
C GLU A 186 1.71 -37.28 -1.26
N CYS A 187 2.21 -36.36 -0.43
CA CYS A 187 3.63 -36.30 -0.05
C CYS A 187 4.05 -37.55 0.74
N PHE A 188 3.25 -37.96 1.72
CA PHE A 188 3.51 -39.12 2.57
C PHE A 188 3.45 -40.43 1.76
N ALA A 189 2.50 -40.60 0.84
CA ALA A 189 2.40 -41.81 0.02
C ALA A 189 3.65 -42.07 -0.83
N VAL A 190 4.29 -41.02 -1.34
CA VAL A 190 5.55 -41.11 -2.10
C VAL A 190 6.73 -41.54 -1.21
N LEU A 191 6.73 -41.13 0.06
CA LEU A 191 7.85 -41.34 0.99
C LEU A 191 7.66 -42.54 1.93
N ALA A 192 6.44 -43.03 2.14
CA ALA A 192 6.09 -44.01 3.17
C ALA A 192 6.89 -45.32 3.10
N THR A 193 7.36 -45.73 1.93
CA THR A 193 8.18 -46.94 1.75
C THR A 193 9.66 -46.73 2.07
N ARG A 194 10.11 -45.47 2.14
CA ARG A 194 11.50 -45.07 2.36
C ARG A 194 11.77 -44.58 3.78
N LEU A 195 10.72 -44.21 4.53
CA LEU A 195 10.84 -43.75 5.91
C LEU A 195 11.22 -44.90 6.87
N PRO A 196 11.97 -44.61 7.95
CA PRO A 196 12.16 -45.54 9.06
C PRO A 196 10.82 -46.07 9.58
N LYS A 197 10.77 -47.36 9.95
CA LYS A 197 9.52 -48.04 10.34
C LYS A 197 8.84 -47.37 11.52
N ASP A 198 9.62 -47.02 12.55
CA ASP A 198 9.09 -46.43 13.79
C ASP A 198 8.49 -45.05 13.50
N LEU A 199 9.22 -44.19 12.79
CA LEU A 199 8.73 -42.88 12.34
C LEU A 199 7.45 -42.97 11.52
N ARG A 200 7.40 -43.90 10.56
CA ARG A 200 6.23 -44.08 9.70
C ARG A 200 5.00 -44.47 10.53
N ILE A 201 5.13 -45.43 11.43
CA ILE A 201 4.02 -45.92 12.26
C ILE A 201 3.48 -44.79 13.14
N GLU A 202 4.36 -44.03 13.76
CA GLU A 202 3.99 -42.90 14.63
C GLU A 202 3.25 -41.80 13.86
N LEU A 203 3.77 -41.38 12.70
CA LEU A 203 3.13 -40.40 11.84
C LEU A 203 1.76 -40.87 11.32
N GLU A 204 1.65 -42.14 10.91
CA GLU A 204 0.41 -42.71 10.40
C GLU A 204 -0.65 -42.84 11.50
N ALA A 205 -0.26 -43.24 12.72
CA ALA A 205 -1.14 -43.31 13.88
C ALA A 205 -1.67 -41.92 14.24
N LYS A 206 -0.78 -40.92 14.34
CA LYS A 206 -1.15 -39.54 14.66
C LYS A 206 -1.97 -38.86 13.59
N TYR A 207 -1.70 -39.12 12.32
CA TYR A 207 -2.53 -38.60 11.23
C TYR A 207 -3.96 -39.17 11.25
N LYS A 208 -4.12 -40.48 11.49
CA LYS A 208 -5.45 -41.15 11.52
C LYS A 208 -6.38 -40.63 12.63
N GLU A 209 -5.84 -40.19 13.76
CA GLU A 209 -6.61 -39.55 14.85
C GLU A 209 -7.37 -38.29 14.37
N PHE A 210 -6.82 -37.56 13.39
CA PHE A 210 -7.39 -36.31 12.87
C PHE A 210 -8.22 -36.52 11.60
N GLU A 211 -7.89 -37.52 10.80
CA GLU A 211 -8.63 -37.87 9.57
C GLU A 211 -10.08 -38.29 9.89
N ILE A 212 -10.28 -39.13 10.90
CA ILE A 212 -11.61 -39.67 11.28
C ILE A 212 -12.56 -38.56 11.79
N ASN A 213 -12.02 -37.56 12.48
CA ASN A 213 -12.81 -36.50 13.10
C ASN A 213 -13.09 -35.29 12.17
N SER A 214 -12.35 -35.16 11.07
CA SER A 214 -12.46 -34.05 10.10
C SER A 214 -13.82 -33.96 9.39
N SER A 215 -14.54 -35.07 9.29
CA SER A 215 -15.84 -35.16 8.60
C SER A 215 -17.02 -34.56 9.41
N SER A 216 -16.82 -34.26 10.69
CA SER A 216 -17.89 -33.86 11.61
C SER A 216 -17.57 -32.64 12.49
N GLN A 217 -16.31 -32.19 12.55
CA GLN A 217 -15.89 -30.95 13.22
C GLN A 217 -14.81 -30.23 12.41
N ASN A 218 -14.80 -28.89 12.51
CA ASN A 218 -13.87 -27.97 11.86
C ASN A 218 -12.47 -28.07 12.52
N ILE A 219 -11.83 -29.25 12.41
CA ILE A 219 -10.57 -29.57 13.07
C ILE A 219 -9.41 -29.16 12.18
N ASP A 220 -8.52 -28.34 12.74
CA ASP A 220 -7.31 -27.89 12.04
C ASP A 220 -6.31 -29.03 11.83
N PHE A 221 -5.59 -28.97 10.71
CA PHE A 221 -4.52 -29.91 10.39
C PHE A 221 -3.43 -29.89 11.49
N PRO A 222 -2.99 -31.06 12.01
CA PRO A 222 -2.12 -31.16 13.19
C PRO A 222 -0.64 -30.87 12.87
N ALA A 223 -0.35 -29.72 12.24
CA ALA A 223 0.99 -29.37 11.78
C ALA A 223 2.02 -29.36 12.91
N LYS A 224 1.76 -28.67 14.01
CA LYS A 224 2.71 -28.57 15.14
C LYS A 224 3.08 -29.93 15.74
N LEU A 225 2.11 -30.84 15.83
CA LEU A 225 2.31 -32.19 16.35
C LEU A 225 3.18 -33.02 15.40
N LEU A 226 2.84 -33.04 14.11
CA LEU A 226 3.61 -33.76 13.10
C LEU A 226 5.04 -33.23 12.98
N LYS A 227 5.24 -31.91 13.14
CA LYS A 227 6.57 -31.28 13.15
C LYS A 227 7.40 -31.79 14.32
N GLY A 228 6.83 -31.81 15.53
CA GLY A 228 7.50 -32.31 16.72
C GLY A 228 8.01 -33.73 16.55
N ILE A 229 7.18 -34.63 16.03
CA ILE A 229 7.57 -36.03 15.75
C ILE A 229 8.75 -36.11 14.77
N LEU A 230 8.71 -35.32 13.69
CA LEU A 230 9.81 -35.28 12.72
C LEU A 230 11.09 -34.72 13.35
N GLU A 231 11.01 -33.65 14.14
CA GLU A 231 12.15 -33.03 14.82
C GLU A 231 12.77 -33.94 15.88
N ASP A 232 11.94 -34.62 16.69
CA ASP A 232 12.36 -35.58 17.72
C ASP A 232 13.08 -36.78 17.09
N HIS A 233 12.60 -37.27 15.94
CA HIS A 233 13.25 -38.35 15.22
C HIS A 233 14.55 -37.90 14.53
N LEU A 234 14.65 -36.65 14.10
CA LEU A 234 15.89 -36.07 13.58
C LEU A 234 16.92 -35.83 14.69
N PHE A 235 16.47 -35.51 15.91
CA PHE A 235 17.32 -35.31 17.08
C PHE A 235 17.86 -36.64 17.65
N SER A 236 17.07 -37.71 17.59
CA SER A 236 17.45 -39.05 18.07
C SER A 236 18.29 -39.86 17.05
N CYS A 237 18.43 -39.38 15.82
CA CYS A 237 19.23 -40.03 14.77
C CYS A 237 20.74 -39.79 14.99
N ALA A 238 21.57 -40.80 14.67
CA ALA A 238 23.02 -40.69 14.74
C ALA A 238 23.56 -39.70 13.69
N ASP A 239 24.62 -38.94 14.04
CA ASP A 239 25.16 -37.84 13.22
C ASP A 239 25.59 -38.26 11.80
N ASN A 240 25.94 -39.53 11.60
CA ASN A 240 26.34 -40.09 10.30
C ASN A 240 25.16 -40.30 9.33
N GLU A 241 23.94 -40.49 9.83
CA GLU A 241 22.73 -40.75 9.02
C GLU A 241 21.79 -39.55 8.95
N LYS A 242 21.95 -38.61 9.88
CA LYS A 242 21.13 -37.41 10.02
C LYS A 242 20.96 -36.63 8.71
N GLY A 243 22.05 -36.33 8.00
CA GLY A 243 21.96 -35.55 6.75
C GLY A 243 21.23 -36.26 5.60
N ALA A 244 21.23 -37.60 5.58
CA ALA A 244 20.46 -38.37 4.59
C ALA A 244 18.97 -38.41 4.95
N LEU A 245 18.66 -38.55 6.25
CA LEU A 245 17.30 -38.55 6.76
C LEU A 245 16.64 -37.17 6.66
N GLU A 246 17.37 -36.09 6.95
CA GLU A 246 16.92 -34.71 6.76
C GLU A 246 16.46 -34.48 5.32
N ARG A 247 17.27 -34.87 4.32
CA ARG A 247 16.89 -34.76 2.90
C ARG A 247 15.69 -35.62 2.52
N LEU A 248 15.53 -36.78 3.15
CA LEU A 248 14.40 -37.67 2.89
C LEU A 248 13.08 -37.10 3.43
N VAL A 249 13.12 -36.51 4.63
CA VAL A 249 11.96 -35.98 5.34
C VAL A 249 11.63 -34.53 4.94
N GLU A 250 12.56 -33.81 4.31
CA GLU A 250 12.41 -32.39 3.95
C GLU A 250 11.08 -32.03 3.26
N PRO A 251 10.52 -32.82 2.30
CA PRO A 251 9.22 -32.50 1.72
C PRO A 251 8.07 -32.50 2.73
N LEU A 252 8.07 -33.41 3.70
CA LEU A 252 7.09 -33.46 4.79
C LEU A 252 7.34 -32.34 5.79
N MET A 253 8.61 -32.10 6.13
CA MET A 253 9.01 -31.04 7.05
C MET A 253 8.60 -29.66 6.53
N SER A 254 8.88 -29.38 5.25
CA SER A 254 8.52 -28.12 4.60
C SER A 254 7.00 -27.91 4.56
N LEU A 255 6.25 -28.96 4.21
CA LEU A 255 4.78 -28.93 4.21
C LEU A 255 4.24 -28.60 5.60
N VAL A 256 4.68 -29.32 6.62
CA VAL A 256 4.20 -29.12 7.98
C VAL A 256 4.61 -27.74 8.53
N LYS A 257 5.85 -27.31 8.31
CA LYS A 257 6.30 -25.95 8.65
C LYS A 257 5.43 -24.90 7.99
N SER A 258 4.96 -25.13 6.76
CA SER A 258 4.13 -24.17 6.05
C SER A 258 2.76 -23.94 6.72
N TYR A 259 2.19 -24.99 7.33
CA TYR A 259 0.90 -24.97 8.03
C TYR A 259 0.99 -24.75 9.55
N GLU A 260 2.16 -24.41 10.10
CA GLU A 260 2.34 -24.23 11.55
C GLU A 260 1.42 -23.14 12.16
N GLY A 261 1.14 -22.08 11.40
CA GLY A 261 0.17 -21.04 11.74
C GLY A 261 -1.20 -21.25 11.08
N GLY A 262 -1.56 -22.48 10.73
CA GLY A 262 -2.81 -22.81 10.04
C GLY A 262 -2.78 -22.53 8.52
N ARG A 263 -3.95 -22.53 7.90
CA ARG A 263 -4.11 -22.34 6.44
C ARG A 263 -3.65 -20.97 5.97
N GLU A 264 -3.92 -19.92 6.74
CA GLU A 264 -3.48 -18.55 6.44
C GLU A 264 -1.95 -18.47 6.35
N SER A 265 -1.22 -19.11 7.28
CA SER A 265 0.24 -19.18 7.24
C SER A 265 0.76 -19.84 5.95
N HIS A 266 0.11 -20.92 5.49
CA HIS A 266 0.49 -21.59 4.24
C HIS A 266 0.23 -20.68 3.02
N ALA A 267 -0.94 -20.06 2.97
CA ALA A 267 -1.29 -19.09 1.92
C ALA A 267 -0.29 -17.92 1.90
N HIS A 268 0.09 -17.40 3.07
CA HIS A 268 1.11 -16.36 3.19
C HIS A 268 2.43 -16.78 2.57
N LYS A 269 2.94 -17.97 2.91
CA LYS A 269 4.21 -18.49 2.36
C LYS A 269 4.18 -18.68 0.85
N ILE A 270 3.06 -19.15 0.29
CA ILE A 270 2.91 -19.28 -1.16
C ILE A 270 2.99 -17.91 -1.84
N VAL A 271 2.24 -16.93 -1.34
CA VAL A 271 2.25 -15.58 -1.94
C VAL A 271 3.62 -14.91 -1.77
N GLN A 272 4.27 -15.06 -0.62
CA GLN A 272 5.64 -14.57 -0.41
C GLN A 272 6.63 -15.19 -1.40
N SER A 273 6.52 -16.50 -1.68
CA SER A 273 7.35 -17.17 -2.70
C SER A 273 7.13 -16.56 -4.09
N LEU A 274 5.88 -16.33 -4.49
CA LEU A 274 5.57 -15.72 -5.79
C LEU A 274 6.09 -14.27 -5.87
N PHE A 275 6.01 -13.52 -4.77
CA PHE A 275 6.54 -12.16 -4.70
C PHE A 275 8.08 -12.14 -4.80
N GLU A 276 8.76 -13.09 -4.15
CA GLU A 276 10.21 -13.20 -4.26
C GLU A 276 10.65 -13.58 -5.68
N GLU A 277 9.94 -14.52 -6.32
CA GLU A 277 10.19 -14.90 -7.71
C GLU A 277 10.06 -13.67 -8.65
N TYR A 278 9.03 -12.85 -8.47
CA TYR A 278 8.88 -11.59 -9.21
C TYR A 278 10.03 -10.61 -8.93
N LEU A 279 10.29 -10.30 -7.65
CA LEU A 279 11.24 -9.27 -7.24
C LEU A 279 12.67 -9.64 -7.64
N SER A 280 13.04 -10.91 -7.55
CA SER A 280 14.36 -11.41 -7.96
C SER A 280 14.72 -11.11 -9.42
N VAL A 281 13.72 -10.93 -10.28
CA VAL A 281 13.90 -10.51 -11.68
C VAL A 281 13.80 -9.00 -11.80
N GLU A 282 12.70 -8.40 -11.34
CA GLU A 282 12.40 -6.99 -11.65
C GLU A 282 13.29 -5.99 -10.91
N GLU A 283 13.85 -6.34 -9.74
CA GLU A 283 14.83 -5.48 -9.06
C GLU A 283 16.11 -5.28 -9.88
N LEU A 284 16.46 -6.24 -10.76
CA LEU A 284 17.60 -6.10 -11.66
C LEU A 284 17.38 -4.98 -12.69
N PHE A 285 16.14 -4.83 -13.15
CA PHE A 285 15.74 -3.92 -14.22
C PHE A 285 15.18 -2.57 -13.72
N SER A 286 14.89 -2.45 -12.42
CA SER A 286 14.28 -1.25 -11.80
C SER A 286 14.97 0.06 -12.20
N ASP A 287 16.27 0.21 -11.89
CA ASP A 287 17.01 1.45 -12.12
C ASP A 287 17.96 1.40 -13.34
N ASN A 288 18.01 0.27 -14.05
CA ASN A 288 19.05 -0.02 -15.01
C ASN A 288 18.51 -0.14 -16.44
N ILE A 289 19.30 0.30 -17.41
CA ILE A 289 19.00 0.09 -18.83
C ILE A 289 19.13 -1.41 -19.13
N GLN A 290 18.13 -1.98 -19.83
CA GLN A 290 18.04 -3.42 -20.12
C GLN A 290 19.35 -4.00 -20.70
N ALA A 291 20.01 -3.29 -21.63
CA ALA A 291 21.26 -3.74 -22.24
C ALA A 291 22.39 -3.96 -21.21
N ASP A 292 22.54 -3.05 -20.25
CA ASP A 292 23.58 -3.14 -19.20
C ASP A 292 23.29 -4.26 -18.21
N VAL A 293 22.01 -4.52 -17.92
CA VAL A 293 21.59 -5.65 -17.09
C VAL A 293 21.95 -6.97 -17.78
N ILE A 294 21.66 -7.11 -19.07
CA ILE A 294 21.96 -8.32 -19.84
C ILE A 294 23.47 -8.56 -19.89
N GLU A 295 24.29 -7.54 -20.17
CA GLU A 295 25.75 -7.70 -20.18
C GLU A 295 26.30 -8.10 -18.80
N ARG A 296 25.76 -7.53 -17.71
CA ARG A 296 26.11 -7.93 -16.35
C ARG A 296 25.73 -9.39 -16.06
N LEU A 297 24.54 -9.83 -16.49
CA LEU A 297 24.09 -11.21 -16.36
C LEU A 297 24.97 -12.17 -17.17
N ARG A 298 25.43 -11.78 -18.36
CA ARG A 298 26.39 -12.57 -19.16
C ARG A 298 27.73 -12.75 -18.45
N LEU A 299 28.19 -11.73 -17.74
CA LEU A 299 29.41 -11.82 -16.93
C LEU A 299 29.23 -12.70 -15.69
N GLN A 300 28.04 -12.70 -15.08
CA GLN A 300 27.72 -13.50 -13.89
C GLN A 300 27.47 -14.98 -14.23
N TYR A 301 26.70 -15.26 -15.28
CA TYR A 301 26.25 -16.59 -15.68
C TYR A 301 26.95 -17.12 -16.93
N LYS A 302 28.29 -17.01 -16.98
CA LYS A 302 29.10 -17.43 -18.15
C LYS A 302 28.89 -18.89 -18.59
N LYS A 303 28.55 -19.77 -17.66
CA LYS A 303 28.36 -21.22 -17.90
C LYS A 303 26.90 -21.61 -18.15
N ASP A 304 25.96 -20.72 -17.88
CA ASP A 304 24.52 -20.99 -17.94
C ASP A 304 23.80 -19.82 -18.62
N LEU A 305 23.90 -19.79 -19.95
CA LEU A 305 23.27 -18.76 -20.77
C LEU A 305 21.74 -18.92 -20.82
N LEU A 306 21.21 -20.12 -20.57
CA LEU A 306 19.76 -20.37 -20.54
C LEU A 306 19.09 -19.60 -19.41
N LYS A 307 19.71 -19.55 -18.23
CA LYS A 307 19.22 -18.74 -17.12
C LYS A 307 19.07 -17.26 -17.48
N ILE A 308 19.94 -16.72 -18.33
CA ILE A 308 19.84 -15.33 -18.80
C ILE A 308 18.61 -15.18 -19.70
N VAL A 309 18.38 -16.14 -20.60
CA VAL A 309 17.18 -16.17 -21.45
C VAL A 309 15.92 -16.22 -20.60
N ASP A 310 15.88 -17.07 -19.57
CA ASP A 310 14.73 -17.17 -18.66
C ASP A 310 14.44 -15.85 -17.92
N ILE A 311 15.48 -15.18 -17.41
CA ILE A 311 15.33 -13.87 -16.74
C ILE A 311 14.82 -12.81 -17.72
N VAL A 312 15.35 -12.77 -18.95
CA VAL A 312 14.95 -11.79 -19.95
C VAL A 312 13.53 -12.06 -20.46
N LEU A 313 13.16 -13.34 -20.68
CA LEU A 313 11.81 -13.74 -21.07
C LEU A 313 10.80 -13.36 -19.97
N SER A 314 11.14 -13.61 -18.71
CA SER A 314 10.35 -13.18 -17.56
C SER A 314 10.12 -11.68 -17.56
N HIS A 315 11.17 -10.87 -17.77
CA HIS A 315 11.05 -9.41 -17.81
C HIS A 315 10.24 -8.91 -19.02
N GLN A 316 10.32 -9.56 -20.19
CA GLN A 316 9.47 -9.22 -21.34
C GLN A 316 7.97 -9.37 -21.02
N GLY A 317 7.61 -10.33 -20.16
CA GLY A 317 6.26 -10.56 -19.66
C GLY A 317 5.79 -9.62 -18.54
N VAL A 318 6.53 -8.57 -18.20
CA VAL A 318 6.28 -7.72 -17.01
C VAL A 318 4.84 -7.19 -16.90
N LYS A 319 4.17 -6.88 -18.01
CA LYS A 319 2.76 -6.41 -17.98
C LYS A 319 1.81 -7.45 -17.37
N SER A 320 1.93 -8.70 -17.79
CA SER A 320 1.13 -9.82 -17.28
C SER A 320 1.50 -10.14 -15.83
N LYS A 321 2.80 -10.05 -15.50
CA LYS A 321 3.31 -10.21 -14.13
C LYS A 321 2.72 -9.15 -13.19
N ASN A 322 2.76 -7.87 -13.57
CA ASN A 322 2.21 -6.77 -12.77
C ASN A 322 0.72 -6.98 -12.50
N LYS A 323 -0.03 -7.39 -13.54
CA LYS A 323 -1.46 -7.71 -13.39
C LYS A 323 -1.67 -8.86 -12.39
N LEU A 324 -0.90 -9.95 -12.48
CA LEU A 324 -0.97 -11.06 -11.52
C LEU A 324 -0.67 -10.59 -10.07
N ILE A 325 0.45 -9.89 -9.86
CA ILE A 325 0.85 -9.40 -8.54
C ILE A 325 -0.19 -8.45 -7.95
N LEU A 326 -0.72 -7.51 -8.74
CA LEU A 326 -1.78 -6.60 -8.31
C LEU A 326 -3.03 -7.36 -7.85
N ARG A 327 -3.46 -8.39 -8.59
CA ARG A 327 -4.63 -9.20 -8.19
C ARG A 327 -4.36 -10.04 -6.93
N LEU A 328 -3.15 -10.56 -6.76
CA LEU A 328 -2.75 -11.24 -5.52
C LEU A 328 -2.72 -10.26 -4.34
N MET A 329 -2.21 -9.04 -4.55
CA MET A 329 -2.22 -7.97 -3.55
C MET A 329 -3.65 -7.62 -3.12
N ASP A 330 -4.59 -7.51 -4.07
CA ASP A 330 -5.99 -7.17 -3.79
C ASP A 330 -6.76 -8.25 -3.03
N LYS A 331 -6.45 -9.53 -3.26
CA LYS A 331 -7.27 -10.65 -2.76
C LYS A 331 -6.66 -11.38 -1.57
N LEU A 332 -5.35 -11.63 -1.58
CA LEU A 332 -4.66 -12.42 -0.55
C LEU A 332 -3.85 -11.58 0.43
N VAL A 333 -3.27 -10.46 -0.01
CA VAL A 333 -2.45 -9.59 0.86
C VAL A 333 -3.30 -8.57 1.59
N TYR A 334 -4.31 -8.01 0.90
CA TYR A 334 -5.18 -6.96 1.41
C TYR A 334 -5.79 -7.25 2.80
N PRO A 335 -6.23 -8.48 3.14
CA PRO A 335 -6.76 -8.79 4.47
C PRO A 335 -5.73 -8.65 5.61
N ASN A 336 -4.46 -8.98 5.36
CA ASN A 336 -3.39 -8.90 6.35
C ASN A 336 -2.05 -8.45 5.72
N PRO A 337 -1.90 -7.15 5.42
CA PRO A 337 -0.71 -6.67 4.71
C PRO A 337 0.56 -6.68 5.59
N ALA A 338 0.42 -6.73 6.91
CA ALA A 338 1.54 -6.72 7.86
C ALA A 338 2.45 -7.94 7.68
N ALA A 339 1.88 -9.10 7.30
CA ALA A 339 2.63 -10.32 7.02
C ALA A 339 3.56 -10.22 5.79
N TYR A 340 3.40 -9.19 4.95
CA TYR A 340 4.14 -8.99 3.70
C TYR A 340 4.98 -7.72 3.70
N ARG A 341 5.23 -7.14 4.88
CA ARG A 341 5.88 -5.83 5.05
C ARG A 341 7.18 -5.70 4.24
N ASP A 342 8.05 -6.70 4.31
CA ASP A 342 9.36 -6.66 3.64
C ASP A 342 9.22 -6.65 2.11
N GLN A 343 8.35 -7.49 1.55
CA GLN A 343 8.08 -7.51 0.11
C GLN A 343 7.41 -6.21 -0.34
N LEU A 344 6.45 -5.68 0.44
CA LEU A 344 5.77 -4.42 0.11
C LEU A 344 6.73 -3.23 0.10
N ILE A 345 7.73 -3.19 1.00
CA ILE A 345 8.77 -2.17 0.98
C ILE A 345 9.55 -2.25 -0.34
N ARG A 346 10.01 -3.44 -0.73
CA ARG A 346 10.74 -3.65 -1.99
C ARG A 346 9.90 -3.27 -3.22
N PHE A 347 8.63 -3.66 -3.25
CA PHE A 347 7.71 -3.25 -4.32
C PHE A 347 7.53 -1.74 -4.41
N SER A 348 7.46 -1.04 -3.27
CA SER A 348 7.31 0.42 -3.25
C SER A 348 8.54 1.18 -3.77
N GLN A 349 9.70 0.52 -3.81
CA GLN A 349 10.98 1.06 -4.25
C GLN A 349 11.27 0.80 -5.74
N LEU A 350 10.40 0.07 -6.45
CA LEU A 350 10.58 -0.17 -7.88
C LEU A 350 10.39 1.14 -8.68
N ASN A 351 11.44 1.54 -9.40
CA ASN A 351 11.57 2.85 -10.01
C ASN A 351 11.41 2.79 -11.53
N HIS A 352 10.19 2.56 -12.02
CA HIS A 352 9.89 2.73 -13.45
C HIS A 352 8.39 2.94 -13.66
N ILE A 353 8.01 3.61 -14.75
CA ILE A 353 6.60 3.86 -15.10
C ILE A 353 5.82 2.54 -15.22
N ILE A 354 6.47 1.47 -15.67
CA ILE A 354 5.87 0.13 -15.78
C ILE A 354 5.38 -0.39 -14.41
N TYR A 355 6.07 -0.05 -13.32
CA TYR A 355 5.75 -0.54 -11.96
C TYR A 355 4.87 0.44 -11.17
N SER A 356 4.48 1.59 -11.72
CA SER A 356 3.90 2.69 -10.94
C SER A 356 2.63 2.30 -10.18
N GLU A 357 1.74 1.52 -10.81
CA GLU A 357 0.50 1.04 -10.19
C GLU A 357 0.79 0.08 -9.03
N LEU A 358 1.77 -0.80 -9.22
CA LEU A 358 2.18 -1.80 -8.24
C LEU A 358 2.87 -1.14 -7.05
N ALA A 359 3.81 -0.22 -7.29
CA ALA A 359 4.48 0.55 -6.25
C ALA A 359 3.50 1.42 -5.46
N LEU A 360 2.49 2.01 -6.14
CA LEU A 360 1.41 2.74 -5.49
C LEU A 360 0.58 1.83 -4.58
N LYS A 361 0.16 0.67 -5.09
CA LYS A 361 -0.63 -0.29 -4.30
C LYS A 361 0.14 -0.79 -3.09
N ALA A 362 1.41 -1.13 -3.25
CA ALA A 362 2.28 -1.55 -2.16
C ALA A 362 2.43 -0.46 -1.08
N SER A 363 2.57 0.80 -1.50
CA SER A 363 2.62 1.95 -0.59
C SER A 363 1.32 2.11 0.21
N GLN A 364 0.16 1.98 -0.43
CA GLN A 364 -1.15 2.03 0.23
C GLN A 364 -1.31 0.92 1.28
N LEU A 365 -0.86 -0.30 0.96
CA LEU A 365 -0.89 -1.42 1.90
C LEU A 365 0.07 -1.21 3.09
N LEU A 366 1.23 -0.59 2.87
CA LEU A 366 2.14 -0.21 3.96
C LEU A 366 1.58 0.91 4.84
N GLU A 367 0.82 1.84 4.29
CA GLU A 367 0.13 2.86 5.09
C GLU A 367 -0.92 2.22 5.99
N GLN A 368 -1.64 1.21 5.48
CA GLN A 368 -2.60 0.44 6.27
C GLN A 368 -1.94 -0.25 7.47
N THR A 369 -0.75 -0.85 7.29
CA THR A 369 -0.03 -1.49 8.40
C THR A 369 0.44 -0.48 9.44
N LYS A 370 1.01 0.66 9.01
CA LYS A 370 1.44 1.75 9.90
C LYS A 370 0.26 2.30 10.71
N LEU A 371 -0.91 2.47 10.07
CA LEU A 371 -2.11 2.96 10.75
C LEU A 371 -2.57 1.97 11.84
N SER A 372 -2.62 0.67 11.52
CA SER A 372 -3.00 -0.38 12.46
C SER A 372 -2.02 -0.50 13.63
N GLU A 373 -0.71 -0.42 13.37
CA GLU A 373 0.34 -0.39 14.40
C GLU A 373 0.18 0.83 15.31
N LEU A 374 -0.02 2.02 14.73
CA LEU A 374 -0.23 3.26 15.47
C LEU A 374 -1.49 3.20 16.33
N ARG A 375 -2.61 2.71 15.78
CA ARG A 375 -3.87 2.51 16.51
C ARG A 375 -3.66 1.59 17.72
N SER A 376 -2.98 0.46 17.52
CA SER A 376 -2.68 -0.50 18.59
C SER A 376 -1.76 0.12 19.65
N SER A 377 -0.80 0.95 19.23
CA SER A 377 0.09 1.67 20.14
C SER A 377 -0.62 2.73 20.97
N ILE A 378 -1.50 3.53 20.35
CA ILE A 378 -2.32 4.52 21.04
C ILE A 378 -3.26 3.83 22.02
N ALA A 379 -3.93 2.75 21.59
CA ALA A 379 -4.81 1.98 22.46
C ALA A 379 -4.06 1.50 23.70
N ARG A 380 -2.89 0.87 23.54
CA ARG A 380 -2.05 0.44 24.68
C ARG A 380 -1.62 1.61 25.58
N SER A 381 -1.09 2.69 24.99
CA SER A 381 -0.61 3.87 25.72
C SER A 381 -1.70 4.53 26.55
N LEU A 382 -2.93 4.62 26.02
CA LEU A 382 -4.06 5.21 26.71
C LEU A 382 -4.84 4.22 27.58
N SER A 383 -4.67 2.90 27.37
CA SER A 383 -5.31 1.82 28.15
C SER A 383 -4.47 1.30 29.31
N GLU A 384 -3.16 1.57 29.37
CA GLU A 384 -2.17 1.10 30.37
C GLU A 384 -2.44 1.55 31.85
N LEU A 385 -3.69 1.42 32.30
CA LEU A 385 -4.00 0.94 33.63
C LEU A 385 -3.61 -0.55 33.67
N GLU A 386 -2.46 -0.90 34.27
CA GLU A 386 -2.25 -2.14 35.09
C GLU A 386 -0.78 -2.63 35.21
N MET A 387 0.22 -2.10 34.49
CA MET A 387 1.58 -2.70 34.49
C MET A 387 2.73 -1.84 35.05
N PHE A 388 2.48 -1.07 36.12
CA PHE A 388 3.55 -0.54 37.00
C PHE A 388 3.17 -0.64 38.49
N THR A 389 2.55 -1.75 38.89
CA THR A 389 2.37 -2.07 40.31
C THR A 389 2.85 -3.49 40.58
N GLU A 390 4.17 -3.69 40.56
CA GLU A 390 4.77 -4.60 41.55
C GLU A 390 4.73 -3.97 42.96
N ASP A 391 4.59 -2.64 43.05
CA ASP A 391 4.21 -1.95 44.29
C ASP A 391 2.69 -1.68 44.32
N GLY A 392 1.93 -2.77 44.45
CA GLY A 392 0.50 -2.70 44.75
C GLY A 392 0.24 -1.94 46.06
N GLU A 393 -0.70 -1.01 46.00
CA GLU A 393 -1.40 -0.33 47.11
C GLU A 393 -0.99 1.10 47.52
N ASN A 394 0.18 1.66 47.18
CA ASN A 394 0.57 3.00 47.68
C ASN A 394 0.94 4.09 46.65
N ILE A 395 0.46 4.00 45.40
CA ILE A 395 0.57 5.12 44.43
C ILE A 395 -0.75 5.90 44.37
N ASP A 396 -0.74 7.07 45.00
CA ASP A 396 -1.76 8.12 45.00
C ASP A 396 -2.44 8.34 43.62
N THR A 397 -3.77 8.26 43.59
CA THR A 397 -4.65 8.42 42.41
C THR A 397 -4.40 9.68 41.55
N PRO A 398 -3.96 10.83 42.10
CA PRO A 398 -3.60 12.03 41.32
C PRO A 398 -2.40 11.83 40.37
N LYS A 399 -1.36 11.10 40.77
CA LYS A 399 -0.16 10.90 39.94
C LYS A 399 -0.47 10.10 38.67
N ARG A 400 -1.39 9.13 38.78
CA ARG A 400 -1.89 8.33 37.64
C ARG A 400 -2.66 9.19 36.62
N LYS A 401 -3.50 10.11 37.10
CA LYS A 401 -4.23 11.06 36.24
C LYS A 401 -3.30 12.03 35.51
N GLY A 402 -2.22 12.46 36.17
CA GLY A 402 -1.16 13.29 35.57
C GLY A 402 -0.49 12.57 34.39
N ALA A 403 0.04 11.37 34.61
CA ALA A 403 0.76 10.61 33.57
C ALA A 403 -0.10 10.31 32.33
N ILE A 404 -1.39 10.00 32.50
CA ILE A 404 -2.30 9.79 31.37
C ILE A 404 -2.57 11.09 30.62
N ASN A 405 -2.75 12.20 31.32
CA ASN A 405 -2.94 13.51 30.69
C ASN A 405 -1.69 13.96 29.94
N ASP A 406 -0.49 13.64 30.44
CA ASP A 406 0.78 13.91 29.75
C ASP A 406 0.86 13.09 28.45
N ARG A 407 0.53 11.79 28.48
CA ARG A 407 0.44 10.95 27.27
C ARG A 407 -0.57 11.46 26.25
N MET A 408 -1.71 12.00 26.72
CA MET A 408 -2.70 12.63 25.84
C MET A 408 -2.13 13.91 25.21
N GLU A 409 -1.41 14.73 25.97
CA GLU A 409 -0.76 15.95 25.47
C GLU A 409 0.34 15.65 24.45
N ASP A 410 1.10 14.56 24.65
CA ASP A 410 2.09 14.06 23.69
C ASP A 410 1.42 13.71 22.35
N LEU A 411 0.25 13.06 22.38
CA LEU A 411 -0.53 12.76 21.17
C LEU A 411 -1.13 14.02 20.52
N VAL A 412 -1.57 14.99 21.33
CA VAL A 412 -2.13 16.26 20.87
C VAL A 412 -1.08 17.09 20.12
N SER A 413 0.15 17.14 20.63
CA SER A 413 1.28 17.85 20.04
C SER A 413 2.11 17.02 19.05
N ALA A 414 1.81 15.72 18.89
CA ALA A 414 2.57 14.82 18.05
C ALA A 414 2.71 15.34 16.60
N PRO A 415 3.90 15.25 16.00
CA PRO A 415 4.13 15.65 14.62
C PRO A 415 3.66 14.59 13.63
N LEU A 416 3.06 13.48 14.08
CA LEU A 416 2.52 12.39 13.26
C LEU A 416 1.00 12.59 13.03
N ALA A 417 0.47 12.04 11.94
CA ALA A 417 -0.97 12.00 11.65
C ALA A 417 -1.72 10.98 12.54
N VAL A 418 -1.90 11.31 13.82
CA VAL A 418 -2.57 10.43 14.80
C VAL A 418 -4.10 10.45 14.71
N GLU A 419 -4.68 11.42 14.01
CA GLU A 419 -6.12 11.65 13.89
C GLU A 419 -6.87 10.42 13.39
N ASP A 420 -6.35 9.77 12.35
CA ASP A 420 -6.97 8.60 11.74
C ASP A 420 -6.95 7.39 12.68
N ALA A 421 -5.84 7.19 13.39
CA ALA A 421 -5.71 6.13 14.37
C ALA A 421 -6.62 6.34 15.58
N LEU A 422 -6.81 7.60 16.01
CA LEU A 422 -7.77 7.97 17.07
C LEU A 422 -9.21 7.69 16.65
N VAL A 423 -9.62 8.09 15.43
CA VAL A 423 -10.97 7.78 14.91
C VAL A 423 -11.22 6.27 14.86
N GLY A 424 -10.19 5.48 14.52
CA GLY A 424 -10.25 4.02 14.57
C GLY A 424 -10.61 3.45 15.95
N LEU A 425 -10.48 4.21 17.03
CA LEU A 425 -10.78 3.80 18.41
C LEU A 425 -12.08 4.43 18.95
N PHE A 426 -12.87 5.12 18.11
CA PHE A 426 -14.13 5.72 18.53
C PHE A 426 -15.22 4.69 18.89
N ASP A 427 -15.07 3.41 18.51
CA ASP A 427 -16.00 2.32 18.89
C ASP A 427 -15.37 1.27 19.81
N HIS A 428 -14.32 1.65 20.56
CA HIS A 428 -13.66 0.72 21.45
C HIS A 428 -14.59 0.24 22.57
N SER A 429 -14.49 -1.03 22.96
CA SER A 429 -15.36 -1.65 23.98
C SER A 429 -15.18 -1.06 25.38
N ASP A 430 -13.96 -0.63 25.71
CA ASP A 430 -13.69 0.14 26.93
C ASP A 430 -14.10 1.62 26.78
N ASN A 431 -15.18 1.98 27.48
CA ASN A 431 -15.70 3.35 27.56
C ASN A 431 -14.68 4.36 28.12
N THR A 432 -13.74 3.93 28.96
CA THR A 432 -12.72 4.80 29.54
C THR A 432 -11.69 5.20 28.48
N LEU A 433 -11.17 4.21 27.73
CA LEU A 433 -10.33 4.45 26.58
C LEU A 433 -11.05 5.29 25.53
N GLN A 434 -12.29 4.95 25.17
CA GLN A 434 -13.08 5.69 24.19
C GLN A 434 -13.22 7.18 24.57
N ARG A 435 -13.51 7.47 25.84
CA ARG A 435 -13.53 8.84 26.37
C ARG A 435 -12.20 9.56 26.18
N ARG A 436 -11.08 8.94 26.54
CA ARG A 436 -9.73 9.54 26.40
C ARG A 436 -9.38 9.79 24.94
N VAL A 437 -9.72 8.87 24.05
CA VAL A 437 -9.49 8.97 22.61
C VAL A 437 -10.25 10.16 22.02
N VAL A 438 -11.55 10.25 22.28
CA VAL A 438 -12.39 11.36 21.77
C VAL A 438 -11.91 12.69 22.35
N GLU A 439 -11.51 12.73 23.61
CA GLU A 439 -10.98 13.93 24.25
C GLU A 439 -9.65 14.36 23.62
N THR A 440 -8.74 13.43 23.38
CA THR A 440 -7.45 13.67 22.69
C THR A 440 -7.68 14.20 21.28
N TYR A 441 -8.65 13.62 20.55
CA TYR A 441 -9.02 14.06 19.21
C TYR A 441 -9.51 15.51 19.19
N ILE A 442 -10.45 15.87 20.08
CA ILE A 442 -10.98 17.24 20.20
C ILE A 442 -9.87 18.22 20.59
N ARG A 443 -9.05 17.89 21.61
CA ARG A 443 -7.90 18.71 22.01
C ARG A 443 -6.97 18.97 20.84
N ARG A 444 -6.66 17.95 20.06
CA ARG A 444 -5.77 18.06 18.91
C ARG A 444 -6.33 18.96 17.82
N LEU A 445 -7.59 18.80 17.44
CA LEU A 445 -8.21 19.61 16.37
C LEU A 445 -8.32 21.09 16.73
N TYR A 446 -8.65 21.40 17.99
CA TYR A 446 -8.95 22.76 18.43
C TYR A 446 -7.78 23.46 19.12
N GLN A 447 -6.61 22.82 19.28
CA GLN A 447 -5.41 23.49 19.80
C GLN A 447 -4.93 24.59 18.83
N PRO A 448 -4.51 25.78 19.31
CA PRO A 448 -4.42 26.21 20.71
C PRO A 448 -5.71 26.89 21.26
N TYR A 449 -6.74 27.04 20.44
CA TYR A 449 -7.94 27.81 20.76
C TYR A 449 -8.97 27.12 21.66
N LEU A 450 -8.77 25.84 21.98
CA LEU A 450 -9.61 25.10 22.91
C LEU A 450 -9.57 25.74 24.31
N VAL A 451 -10.74 26.03 24.89
CA VAL A 451 -10.85 26.48 26.28
C VAL A 451 -10.53 25.29 27.20
N LYS A 452 -9.44 25.40 27.97
CA LYS A 452 -8.98 24.32 28.86
C LYS A 452 -10.06 23.92 29.86
N GLY A 453 -10.31 22.61 29.98
CA GLY A 453 -11.32 22.06 30.90
C GLY A 453 -12.77 22.20 30.46
N SER A 454 -13.05 22.72 29.26
CA SER A 454 -14.42 22.88 28.74
C SER A 454 -15.05 21.57 28.23
N ILE A 455 -14.25 20.55 27.94
CA ILE A 455 -14.72 19.29 27.34
C ILE A 455 -15.59 18.52 28.35
N ARG A 456 -16.84 18.24 27.97
CA ARG A 456 -17.78 17.40 28.70
C ARG A 456 -18.24 16.25 27.80
N MET A 457 -18.53 15.10 28.41
CA MET A 457 -19.02 13.93 27.69
C MET A 457 -20.17 13.26 28.43
N GLN A 458 -21.20 12.90 27.67
CA GLN A 458 -22.40 12.24 28.17
C GLN A 458 -22.77 11.05 27.29
N TRP A 459 -23.09 9.92 27.93
CA TRP A 459 -23.60 8.74 27.25
C TRP A 459 -25.11 8.87 27.02
N HIS A 460 -25.54 8.69 25.78
CA HIS A 460 -26.93 8.62 25.39
C HIS A 460 -27.26 7.20 24.93
N ARG A 461 -28.55 6.82 24.96
CA ARG A 461 -29.00 5.48 24.50
C ARG A 461 -28.61 5.15 23.06
N SER A 462 -28.34 6.18 22.27
CA SER A 462 -28.07 6.10 20.83
C SER A 462 -26.61 6.36 20.46
N GLY A 463 -25.74 6.68 21.42
CA GLY A 463 -24.34 7.07 21.14
C GLY A 463 -23.70 7.91 22.24
N LEU A 464 -22.49 8.40 21.98
CA LEU A 464 -21.74 9.32 22.85
C LEU A 464 -21.93 10.76 22.37
N ILE A 465 -22.15 11.69 23.30
CA ILE A 465 -22.20 13.13 23.04
C ILE A 465 -21.01 13.78 23.75
N ALA A 466 -20.25 14.61 23.04
CA ALA A 466 -19.19 15.44 23.61
C ALA A 466 -19.44 16.91 23.29
N THR A 467 -19.22 17.81 24.24
CA THR A 467 -19.38 19.27 24.09
C THR A 467 -18.14 20.00 24.60
N TRP A 468 -17.75 21.11 23.98
CA TRP A 468 -16.60 21.92 24.38
C TRP A 468 -16.73 23.36 23.92
N GLU A 469 -15.84 24.23 24.40
CA GLU A 469 -15.74 25.64 24.00
C GLU A 469 -14.39 25.93 23.35
N PHE A 470 -14.40 26.80 22.36
CA PHE A 470 -13.18 27.26 21.69
C PHE A 470 -13.29 28.74 21.33
N LEU A 471 -12.14 29.37 21.09
CA LEU A 471 -12.04 30.75 20.64
C LEU A 471 -11.85 30.77 19.12
N GLU A 472 -12.54 31.68 18.45
CA GLU A 472 -12.29 31.95 17.03
C GLU A 472 -11.76 33.38 16.90
N GLU A 473 -10.54 33.51 16.38
CA GLU A 473 -9.93 34.81 16.11
C GLU A 473 -10.23 35.21 14.66
N TYR A 474 -10.83 36.39 14.47
CA TYR A 474 -10.94 37.01 13.15
C TYR A 474 -10.34 38.41 13.14
N VAL A 475 -9.86 38.79 11.95
CA VAL A 475 -9.22 40.09 11.72
C VAL A 475 -10.17 40.93 10.88
N GLU A 476 -10.83 41.91 11.51
CA GLU A 476 -11.59 42.92 10.77
C GLU A 476 -10.67 44.07 10.33
N ARG A 477 -10.67 44.37 9.03
CA ARG A 477 -10.07 45.59 8.49
C ARG A 477 -11.15 46.66 8.42
N LYS A 478 -11.16 47.59 9.37
CA LYS A 478 -11.96 48.83 9.23
C LYS A 478 -11.18 49.86 8.42
N ASN A 479 -11.80 50.37 7.37
CA ASN A 479 -11.30 51.55 6.66
C ASN A 479 -11.59 52.79 7.51
N GLY A 480 -10.58 53.28 8.22
CA GLY A 480 -10.63 54.58 8.90
C GLY A 480 -10.45 55.73 7.91
N VAL A 481 -11.04 56.89 8.22
CA VAL A 481 -11.03 58.11 7.39
C VAL A 481 -9.66 58.83 7.38
N GLU A 482 -8.67 58.34 8.13
CA GLU A 482 -7.28 58.81 8.05
C GLU A 482 -6.34 57.60 8.02
N ASP A 483 -5.21 57.75 7.32
CA ASP A 483 -4.25 56.78 6.77
C ASP A 483 -3.52 55.85 7.79
N LYS A 484 -4.26 55.32 8.78
CA LYS A 484 -3.82 54.28 9.72
C LYS A 484 -4.83 53.15 9.70
N THR A 485 -4.51 52.07 9.00
CA THR A 485 -5.21 50.79 9.12
C THR A 485 -5.05 50.26 10.55
N LEU A 486 -6.06 50.46 11.38
CA LEU A 486 -6.17 49.82 12.70
C LEU A 486 -6.63 48.38 12.47
N VAL A 487 -5.76 47.43 12.82
CA VAL A 487 -6.07 46.00 12.82
C VAL A 487 -6.59 45.66 14.21
N GLU A 488 -7.90 45.59 14.37
CA GLU A 488 -8.52 45.07 15.60
C GLU A 488 -8.63 43.54 15.50
N LYS A 489 -8.06 42.82 16.46
CA LYS A 489 -8.25 41.38 16.62
C LYS A 489 -9.46 41.17 17.52
N HIS A 490 -10.52 40.57 16.99
CA HIS A 490 -11.69 40.16 17.76
C HIS A 490 -11.61 38.66 18.02
N SER A 491 -11.84 38.25 19.27
CA SER A 491 -11.89 36.84 19.69
C SER A 491 -13.30 36.52 20.20
N GLU A 492 -14.03 35.68 19.48
CA GLU A 492 -15.36 35.24 19.89
C GLU A 492 -15.31 33.84 20.48
N LYS A 493 -16.09 33.63 21.55
CA LYS A 493 -16.21 32.33 22.20
C LYS A 493 -17.34 31.55 21.53
N LYS A 494 -17.00 30.39 20.94
CA LYS A 494 -17.94 29.49 20.28
C LYS A 494 -17.93 28.12 20.96
N TRP A 495 -18.89 27.28 20.62
CA TRP A 495 -18.98 25.92 21.14
C TRP A 495 -18.97 24.89 20.02
N GLY A 496 -18.45 23.72 20.36
CA GLY A 496 -18.45 22.55 19.50
C GLY A 496 -19.22 21.41 20.13
N VAL A 497 -19.86 20.59 19.31
CA VAL A 497 -20.54 19.36 19.71
C VAL A 497 -20.13 18.22 18.80
N MET A 498 -19.90 17.04 19.38
CA MET A 498 -19.62 15.80 18.65
C MET A 498 -20.61 14.73 19.07
N VAL A 499 -21.16 14.01 18.10
CA VAL A 499 -21.97 12.80 18.31
C VAL A 499 -21.29 11.60 17.68
N VAL A 500 -21.09 10.54 18.45
CA VAL A 500 -20.54 9.27 17.96
C VAL A 500 -21.64 8.22 18.01
N ILE A 501 -22.04 7.69 16.86
CA ILE A 501 -23.19 6.80 16.70
C ILE A 501 -22.84 5.54 15.91
N LYS A 502 -23.51 4.42 16.23
CA LYS A 502 -23.37 3.17 15.48
C LYS A 502 -24.32 3.05 14.29
N SER A 503 -25.45 3.77 14.31
CA SER A 503 -26.50 3.65 13.29
C SER A 503 -27.11 5.00 12.95
N LEU A 504 -27.27 5.26 11.65
CA LEU A 504 -27.90 6.46 11.10
C LEU A 504 -29.39 6.57 11.47
N GLN A 505 -30.05 5.48 11.86
CA GLN A 505 -31.47 5.49 12.24
C GLN A 505 -31.75 6.41 13.44
N PHE A 506 -30.79 6.55 14.34
CA PHE A 506 -30.94 7.37 15.55
C PHE A 506 -30.38 8.79 15.39
N LEU A 507 -29.91 9.15 14.19
CA LEU A 507 -29.21 10.41 13.95
C LEU A 507 -30.07 11.64 14.29
N PRO A 508 -31.34 11.78 13.84
CA PRO A 508 -32.15 12.96 14.18
C PRO A 508 -32.39 13.13 15.70
N ALA A 509 -32.60 12.02 16.41
CA ALA A 509 -32.87 12.01 17.83
C ALA A 509 -31.63 12.42 18.66
N ILE A 510 -30.44 11.89 18.30
CA ILE A 510 -29.21 12.26 19.02
C ILE A 510 -28.77 13.69 18.70
N ILE A 511 -28.97 14.18 17.46
CA ILE A 511 -28.69 15.58 17.11
C ILE A 511 -29.50 16.51 18.01
N SER A 512 -30.80 16.25 18.14
CA SER A 512 -31.67 17.07 19.01
C SER A 512 -31.23 17.04 20.48
N ALA A 513 -30.81 15.88 20.98
CA ALA A 513 -30.29 15.76 22.35
C ALA A 513 -28.96 16.50 22.53
N ALA A 514 -28.04 16.38 21.57
CA ALA A 514 -26.72 16.99 21.59
C ALA A 514 -26.80 18.51 21.52
N LEU A 515 -27.67 19.06 20.66
CA LEU A 515 -27.92 20.50 20.59
C LEU A 515 -28.49 21.04 21.90
N ARG A 516 -29.44 20.33 22.53
CA ARG A 516 -29.98 20.72 23.83
C ARG A 516 -28.91 20.74 24.92
N GLU A 517 -28.01 19.75 24.93
CA GLU A 517 -26.89 19.71 25.88
C GLU A 517 -25.89 20.86 25.62
N ALA A 518 -25.64 21.15 24.34
CA ALA A 518 -24.80 22.24 23.88
C ALA A 518 -25.42 23.64 24.03
N THR A 519 -26.73 23.77 24.27
CA THR A 519 -27.35 25.07 24.59
C THR A 519 -27.61 25.24 26.09
N ASN A 520 -28.03 24.17 26.79
CA ASN A 520 -28.39 24.25 28.21
C ASN A 520 -27.17 24.48 29.11
N ASN A 521 -26.02 23.87 28.81
CA ASN A 521 -24.79 24.11 29.58
C ASN A 521 -24.24 25.54 29.41
N PHE A 522 -24.73 26.28 28.39
CA PHE A 522 -24.12 27.54 27.95
C PHE A 522 -25.08 28.74 28.07
N HIS A 523 -26.31 28.50 28.53
CA HIS A 523 -27.33 29.54 28.71
C HIS A 523 -27.05 30.51 29.89
N ASP A 524 -26.07 30.19 30.76
CA ASP A 524 -25.66 31.06 31.88
C ASP A 524 -24.77 32.25 31.45
N ALA A 525 -24.19 32.24 30.25
CA ALA A 525 -23.35 33.35 29.74
C ALA A 525 -24.14 34.46 29.02
N LEU A 526 -25.46 34.27 28.80
CA LEU A 526 -26.31 35.11 27.95
C LEU A 526 -27.00 36.29 28.68
N LYS A 527 -26.63 36.61 29.92
CA LYS A 527 -27.23 37.74 30.67
C LYS A 527 -26.68 39.13 30.31
N SER A 528 -25.68 39.26 29.43
CA SER A 528 -25.28 40.56 28.89
C SER A 528 -25.90 40.77 27.50
N GLY A 529 -26.95 41.57 27.44
CA GLY A 529 -27.74 41.81 26.23
C GLY A 529 -26.96 42.44 25.08
N SER A 530 -26.96 41.76 23.94
CA SER A 530 -27.09 42.34 22.60
C SER A 530 -27.59 41.25 21.65
N VAL A 531 -28.67 41.57 20.95
CA VAL A 531 -29.24 40.74 19.89
C VAL A 531 -28.67 41.28 18.59
N ASP A 532 -27.45 40.86 18.25
CA ASP A 532 -26.84 41.16 16.95
C ASP A 532 -26.60 39.88 16.13
N SER A 533 -26.76 40.05 14.83
CA SER A 533 -27.02 39.06 13.79
C SER A 533 -25.81 38.28 13.25
N ASN A 534 -24.74 38.11 14.02
CA ASN A 534 -23.50 37.42 13.59
C ASN A 534 -23.26 36.05 14.29
N LYS A 535 -24.27 35.43 14.89
CA LYS A 535 -24.13 34.22 15.74
C LYS A 535 -24.00 32.88 14.99
N HIS A 536 -23.38 32.85 13.81
CA HIS A 536 -23.15 31.59 13.08
C HIS A 536 -21.66 31.22 13.12
N GLY A 537 -21.37 29.97 13.48
CA GLY A 537 -20.00 29.44 13.55
C GLY A 537 -19.76 28.44 14.67
N ASN A 538 -20.81 27.96 15.35
CA ASN A 538 -20.70 26.77 16.17
C ASN A 538 -20.39 25.56 15.27
N MET A 539 -19.74 24.55 15.83
CA MET A 539 -19.24 23.42 15.05
C MET A 539 -19.90 22.12 15.48
N MET A 540 -20.31 21.31 14.51
CA MET A 540 -20.84 19.97 14.78
C MET A 540 -19.97 18.89 14.14
N HIS A 541 -19.71 17.82 14.87
CA HIS A 541 -19.00 16.63 14.39
C HIS A 541 -19.89 15.41 14.53
N ILE A 542 -20.00 14.59 13.49
CA ILE A 542 -20.82 13.37 13.46
C ILE A 542 -19.90 12.20 13.11
N GLY A 543 -19.53 11.41 14.11
CA GLY A 543 -18.78 10.16 13.95
C GLY A 543 -19.73 8.98 13.76
N LEU A 544 -19.80 8.43 12.56
CA LEU A 544 -20.48 7.17 12.29
C LEU A 544 -19.48 6.02 12.43
N VAL A 545 -19.70 5.20 13.46
CA VAL A 545 -18.82 4.10 13.85
C VAL A 545 -19.49 2.74 13.69
N GLY A 546 -18.70 1.67 13.73
CA GLY A 546 -19.17 0.30 13.62
C GLY A 546 -19.17 -0.26 12.19
N ILE A 547 -18.67 -1.49 12.06
CA ILE A 547 -18.41 -2.19 10.79
C ILE A 547 -19.69 -2.85 10.23
N ASN A 548 -20.64 -3.20 11.11
CA ASN A 548 -21.82 -3.99 10.74
C ASN A 548 -23.13 -3.19 10.89
N ASN A 549 -23.41 -2.27 9.96
CA ASN A 549 -24.78 -1.81 9.78
C ASN A 549 -25.48 -2.71 8.75
N GLN A 550 -26.44 -3.52 9.23
CA GLN A 550 -27.30 -4.42 8.43
C GLN A 550 -28.17 -3.71 7.35
N MET A 551 -27.94 -2.43 7.07
CA MET A 551 -28.72 -1.63 6.13
C MET A 551 -28.08 -1.46 4.74
N SER A 552 -26.95 -2.12 4.44
CA SER A 552 -26.44 -2.17 3.07
C SER A 552 -26.95 -3.44 2.38
N LEU A 553 -27.64 -3.25 1.26
CA LEU A 553 -28.06 -4.33 0.34
C LEU A 553 -26.85 -4.94 -0.41
N LEU A 554 -25.63 -4.44 -0.14
CA LEU A 554 -24.41 -4.71 -0.88
C LEU A 554 -23.35 -5.38 0.02
N GLN A 555 -23.71 -6.48 0.70
CA GLN A 555 -22.75 -7.27 1.50
C GLN A 555 -21.55 -7.78 0.66
N ASP A 556 -21.74 -7.92 -0.66
CA ASP A 556 -20.69 -8.30 -1.62
C ASP A 556 -19.92 -7.10 -2.24
N SER A 557 -20.26 -5.85 -1.90
CA SER A 557 -19.51 -4.67 -2.37
C SER A 557 -18.31 -4.37 -1.47
N GLY A 558 -17.24 -3.81 -2.04
CA GLY A 558 -16.05 -3.43 -1.27
C GLY A 558 -16.34 -2.31 -0.26
N ASP A 559 -15.54 -2.22 0.80
CA ASP A 559 -15.73 -1.22 1.88
C ASP A 559 -15.71 0.26 1.41
N GLU A 560 -15.08 0.58 0.26
CA GLU A 560 -15.20 1.91 -0.37
C GLU A 560 -16.65 2.24 -0.72
N ASP A 561 -17.33 1.34 -1.42
CA ASP A 561 -18.71 1.52 -1.87
C ASP A 561 -19.65 1.61 -0.67
N GLN A 562 -19.42 0.78 0.36
CA GLN A 562 -20.18 0.80 1.60
C GLN A 562 -19.97 2.10 2.39
N ALA A 563 -18.74 2.62 2.47
CA ALA A 563 -18.44 3.89 3.11
C ALA A 563 -19.10 5.06 2.34
N GLN A 564 -19.02 5.06 1.01
CA GLN A 564 -19.63 6.08 0.17
C GLN A 564 -21.17 6.06 0.28
N GLU A 565 -21.79 4.89 0.34
CA GLU A 565 -23.24 4.75 0.58
C GLU A 565 -23.65 5.36 1.92
N ARG A 566 -22.87 5.13 2.98
CA ARG A 566 -23.10 5.72 4.31
C ARG A 566 -23.02 7.25 4.28
N ILE A 567 -22.03 7.83 3.57
CA ILE A 567 -21.95 9.29 3.35
C ILE A 567 -23.18 9.80 2.61
N ASN A 568 -23.59 9.14 1.53
CA ASN A 568 -24.72 9.58 0.71
C ASN A 568 -26.03 9.59 1.52
N LYS A 569 -26.25 8.57 2.36
CA LYS A 569 -27.41 8.51 3.29
C LYS A 569 -27.35 9.64 4.33
N LEU A 570 -26.19 9.90 4.91
CA LEU A 570 -26.01 10.98 5.87
C LEU A 570 -26.26 12.35 5.23
N ALA A 571 -25.67 12.61 4.06
CA ALA A 571 -25.88 13.83 3.29
C ALA A 571 -27.35 14.05 2.94
N LYS A 572 -28.10 12.97 2.64
CA LYS A 572 -29.55 13.05 2.44
C LYS A 572 -30.28 13.53 3.69
N ILE A 573 -29.96 12.99 4.87
CA ILE A 573 -30.58 13.40 6.15
C ILE A 573 -30.25 14.88 6.45
N LEU A 574 -29.02 15.33 6.21
CA LEU A 574 -28.65 16.75 6.43
C LEU A 574 -29.34 17.72 5.46
N ARG A 575 -29.80 17.24 4.30
CA ARG A 575 -30.61 18.00 3.34
C ARG A 575 -32.09 18.05 3.72
N GLU A 576 -32.55 17.20 4.64
CA GLU A 576 -33.94 17.23 5.09
C GLU A 576 -34.20 18.50 5.91
N GLN A 577 -35.27 19.21 5.54
CA GLN A 577 -35.53 20.57 6.04
C GLN A 577 -35.74 20.63 7.56
N GLU A 578 -36.29 19.58 8.17
CA GLU A 578 -36.50 19.50 9.61
C GLU A 578 -35.16 19.49 10.38
N VAL A 579 -34.25 18.58 10.02
CA VAL A 579 -32.96 18.42 10.70
C VAL A 579 -32.05 19.61 10.41
N GLY A 580 -31.93 20.00 9.14
CA GLY A 580 -31.08 21.13 8.74
C GLY A 580 -31.47 22.44 9.42
N SER A 581 -32.78 22.73 9.52
CA SER A 581 -33.26 23.97 10.16
C SER A 581 -32.99 23.99 11.66
N ILE A 582 -33.12 22.85 12.35
CA ILE A 582 -32.83 22.74 13.79
C ILE A 582 -31.34 23.01 14.07
N ILE A 583 -30.45 22.44 13.25
CA ILE A 583 -29.00 22.62 13.40
C ILE A 583 -28.61 24.08 13.11
N HIS A 584 -29.18 24.68 12.05
CA HIS A 584 -28.95 26.08 11.72
C HIS A 584 -29.49 27.03 12.79
N ALA A 585 -30.67 26.76 13.36
CA ALA A 585 -31.24 27.56 14.45
C ALA A 585 -30.38 27.55 15.72
N ALA A 586 -29.56 26.52 15.92
CA ALA A 586 -28.56 26.46 16.99
C ALA A 586 -27.26 27.23 16.67
N GLY A 587 -27.17 27.88 15.50
CA GLY A 587 -26.00 28.68 15.08
C GLY A 587 -24.82 27.84 14.58
N VAL A 588 -25.04 26.57 14.22
CA VAL A 588 -23.99 25.70 13.68
C VAL A 588 -23.69 26.09 12.23
N GLY A 589 -22.46 26.50 11.95
CA GLY A 589 -22.03 26.90 10.61
C GLY A 589 -21.63 25.70 9.75
N ASP A 590 -20.81 24.82 10.32
CA ASP A 590 -20.20 23.70 9.63
C ASP A 590 -20.42 22.38 10.38
N ILE A 591 -20.62 21.32 9.60
CA ILE A 591 -20.82 19.95 10.08
C ILE A 591 -19.73 19.06 9.49
N SER A 592 -18.86 18.52 10.34
CA SER A 592 -17.92 17.47 9.95
C SER A 592 -18.54 16.10 10.13
N CYS A 593 -18.47 15.26 9.10
CA CYS A 593 -18.97 13.90 9.10
C CYS A 593 -17.81 12.93 8.93
N ILE A 594 -17.59 12.08 9.92
CA ILE A 594 -16.48 11.14 10.01
C ILE A 594 -17.06 9.73 9.89
N ILE A 595 -16.65 8.98 8.88
CA ILE A 595 -17.06 7.58 8.70
C ILE A 595 -15.88 6.69 9.02
N GLN A 596 -16.01 5.91 10.09
CA GLN A 596 -15.07 4.85 10.42
C GLN A 596 -15.19 3.71 9.40
N ARG A 597 -14.03 3.22 8.95
CA ARG A 597 -13.89 2.10 8.01
C ARG A 597 -13.29 0.88 8.71
N ASP A 598 -13.13 -0.19 7.94
CA ASP A 598 -12.47 -1.41 8.38
C ASP A 598 -11.06 -1.17 8.93
N GLU A 599 -10.57 -2.13 9.71
CA GLU A 599 -9.30 -2.01 10.41
C GLU A 599 -8.12 -1.72 9.45
N GLY A 600 -7.39 -0.65 9.76
CA GLY A 600 -6.25 -0.19 8.98
C GLY A 600 -6.58 0.78 7.85
N ARG A 601 -7.86 1.04 7.54
CA ARG A 601 -8.24 2.08 6.59
C ARG A 601 -8.42 3.45 7.25
N ALA A 602 -8.13 4.50 6.47
CA ALA A 602 -8.46 5.87 6.85
C ALA A 602 -9.95 6.02 7.10
N PRO A 603 -10.40 6.77 8.09
CA PRO A 603 -11.77 7.25 8.05
C PRO A 603 -12.00 8.17 6.84
N MET A 604 -13.20 8.13 6.27
CA MET A 604 -13.64 9.14 5.31
C MET A 604 -14.16 10.36 6.06
N ARG A 605 -13.84 11.57 5.58
CA ARG A 605 -14.35 12.82 6.17
C ARG A 605 -14.98 13.68 5.11
N TYR A 606 -16.16 14.18 5.41
CA TYR A 606 -16.93 15.08 4.56
C TYR A 606 -17.42 16.23 5.42
N SER A 607 -17.17 17.45 4.99
CA SER A 607 -17.66 18.63 5.68
C SER A 607 -18.81 19.24 4.89
N PHE A 608 -19.80 19.74 5.63
CA PHE A 608 -20.96 20.40 5.06
C PHE A 608 -21.10 21.79 5.68
N HIS A 609 -21.34 22.80 4.85
CA HIS A 609 -21.58 24.17 5.28
C HIS A 609 -23.03 24.56 4.98
N TRP A 610 -23.58 25.49 5.75
CA TRP A 610 -24.92 26.02 5.46
C TRP A 610 -24.91 26.85 4.16
N SER A 611 -25.84 26.56 3.25
CA SER A 611 -26.05 27.34 2.03
C SER A 611 -27.25 28.27 2.19
N ALA A 612 -27.02 29.58 2.27
CA ALA A 612 -28.10 30.56 2.43
C ALA A 612 -29.05 30.60 1.22
N GLU A 613 -28.56 30.29 0.02
CA GLU A 613 -29.36 30.25 -1.20
C GLU A 613 -30.29 29.04 -1.25
N LYS A 614 -29.80 27.87 -0.81
CA LYS A 614 -30.51 26.59 -0.95
C LYS A 614 -31.24 26.16 0.33
N LEU A 615 -30.97 26.83 1.45
CA LEU A 615 -31.55 26.56 2.78
C LEU A 615 -31.31 25.13 3.28
N TYR A 616 -30.14 24.57 2.98
CA TYR A 616 -29.70 23.28 3.50
C TYR A 616 -28.16 23.22 3.59
N TYR A 617 -27.63 22.21 4.29
CA TYR A 617 -26.19 21.96 4.39
C TYR A 617 -25.64 21.29 3.13
N GLU A 618 -24.74 21.94 2.41
CA GLU A 618 -24.09 21.42 1.21
C GLU A 618 -22.63 21.04 1.47
N GLU A 619 -22.12 20.06 0.73
CA GLU A 619 -20.75 19.57 0.91
C GLU A 619 -19.74 20.64 0.48
N GLU A 620 -18.70 20.88 1.30
CA GLU A 620 -17.54 21.70 0.96
C GLU A 620 -16.43 20.84 0.33
N PRO A 621 -16.18 20.92 -0.99
CA PRO A 621 -15.20 20.06 -1.65
C PRO A 621 -13.76 20.30 -1.18
N LEU A 622 -13.42 21.51 -0.71
CA LEU A 622 -12.06 21.82 -0.22
C LEU A 622 -11.71 21.12 1.09
N LEU A 623 -12.73 20.68 1.84
CA LEU A 623 -12.59 20.02 3.14
C LEU A 623 -12.76 18.51 3.03
N ARG A 624 -12.76 17.92 1.83
CA ARG A 624 -12.84 16.47 1.68
C ARG A 624 -11.62 15.80 2.33
N HIS A 625 -11.87 14.83 3.21
CA HIS A 625 -10.87 14.16 4.05
C HIS A 625 -10.13 15.06 5.07
N LEU A 626 -10.61 16.27 5.31
CA LEU A 626 -10.05 17.23 6.26
C LEU A 626 -11.11 17.68 7.27
N GLU A 627 -10.71 18.01 8.49
CA GLU A 627 -11.61 18.56 9.50
C GLU A 627 -11.73 20.08 9.35
N PRO A 628 -12.95 20.67 9.41
CA PRO A 628 -13.16 22.10 9.22
C PRO A 628 -12.26 23.03 10.07
N PRO A 629 -11.99 22.75 11.37
CA PRO A 629 -11.10 23.60 12.18
C PRO A 629 -9.69 23.75 11.60
N LEU A 630 -9.23 22.79 10.78
CA LEU A 630 -7.90 22.83 10.17
C LEU A 630 -7.83 23.74 8.95
N SER A 631 -8.96 24.13 8.38
CA SER A 631 -9.05 24.98 7.19
C SER A 631 -8.40 26.36 7.38
N ILE A 632 -8.48 26.89 8.60
CA ILE A 632 -7.91 28.18 9.00
C ILE A 632 -6.38 28.09 8.96
N TYR A 633 -5.80 27.04 9.56
CA TYR A 633 -4.34 26.84 9.57
C TYR A 633 -3.78 26.56 8.18
N LEU A 634 -4.56 25.85 7.37
CA LEU A 634 -4.22 25.59 5.98
C LEU A 634 -4.60 26.76 5.06
N GLU A 635 -5.09 27.88 5.58
CA GLU A 635 -5.50 29.10 4.85
C GLU A 635 -6.32 28.81 3.57
N LEU A 636 -7.25 27.85 3.64
CA LEU A 636 -7.98 27.36 2.46
C LEU A 636 -8.86 28.43 1.81
N ASP A 637 -9.24 29.49 2.54
CA ASP A 637 -9.94 30.64 1.99
C ASP A 637 -9.17 31.32 0.85
N LYS A 638 -7.83 31.27 0.87
CA LYS A 638 -6.99 31.80 -0.22
C LYS A 638 -7.14 31.00 -1.53
N LEU A 639 -7.69 29.78 -1.45
CA LEU A 639 -7.97 28.95 -2.61
C LEU A 639 -9.38 29.18 -3.19
N LYS A 640 -10.34 29.70 -2.42
CA LYS A 640 -11.73 29.91 -2.88
C LYS A 640 -11.87 30.77 -4.15
N GLY A 641 -10.87 31.59 -4.47
CA GLY A 641 -10.83 32.38 -5.71
C GLY A 641 -10.53 31.58 -7.00
N TYR A 642 -10.17 30.30 -6.91
CA TYR A 642 -9.96 29.46 -8.08
C TYR A 642 -11.18 28.58 -8.37
N GLU A 643 -11.56 28.49 -9.64
CA GLU A 643 -12.60 27.57 -10.10
C GLU A 643 -12.05 26.14 -10.25
N ASN A 644 -12.92 25.14 -10.06
CA ASN A 644 -12.63 23.71 -10.29
C ASN A 644 -11.43 23.13 -9.50
N ILE A 645 -11.26 23.55 -8.25
CA ILE A 645 -10.25 22.95 -7.37
C ILE A 645 -10.62 21.49 -7.07
N ARG A 646 -9.64 20.60 -7.23
CA ARG A 646 -9.77 19.19 -6.87
C ARG A 646 -8.77 18.82 -5.78
N TYR A 647 -9.29 18.42 -4.62
CA TYR A 647 -8.51 17.76 -3.58
C TYR A 647 -8.02 16.39 -4.09
N THR A 648 -6.74 16.10 -3.86
CA THR A 648 -6.12 14.81 -4.11
C THR A 648 -5.48 14.33 -2.81
N PRO A 649 -5.86 13.16 -2.28
CA PRO A 649 -5.21 12.62 -1.10
C PRO A 649 -3.75 12.29 -1.41
N SER A 650 -2.85 12.63 -0.50
CA SER A 650 -1.44 12.25 -0.59
C SER A 650 -1.17 10.94 0.18
N ARG A 651 0.03 10.37 -0.04
CA ARG A 651 0.52 9.19 0.72
C ARG A 651 0.67 9.50 2.22
N ASP A 652 1.23 10.66 2.52
CA ASP A 652 1.38 11.14 3.89
C ASP A 652 0.27 12.16 4.19
N ARG A 653 -0.74 11.74 4.94
CA ARG A 653 -1.98 12.51 5.17
C ARG A 653 -1.81 13.83 5.92
N GLN A 654 -0.60 14.15 6.37
CA GLN A 654 -0.28 15.51 6.80
C GLN A 654 -0.22 16.50 5.64
N TRP A 655 -0.02 15.99 4.43
CA TRP A 655 0.04 16.77 3.21
C TRP A 655 -1.30 16.73 2.47
N HIS A 656 -1.85 17.92 2.23
CA HIS A 656 -3.09 18.13 1.50
C HIS A 656 -2.76 18.72 0.14
N LEU A 657 -3.14 18.00 -0.93
CA LEU A 657 -2.85 18.39 -2.29
C LEU A 657 -4.10 18.94 -2.97
N TYR A 658 -4.00 20.15 -3.51
CA TYR A 658 -5.08 20.80 -4.24
C TYR A 658 -4.62 21.10 -5.65
N THR A 659 -5.27 20.46 -6.62
CA THR A 659 -4.99 20.67 -8.05
C THR A 659 -6.00 21.63 -8.64
N VAL A 660 -5.51 22.60 -9.40
CA VAL A 660 -6.32 23.63 -10.06
C VAL A 660 -5.97 23.62 -11.53
N VAL A 661 -6.99 23.56 -12.38
CA VAL A 661 -6.83 23.71 -13.83
C VAL A 661 -7.43 25.05 -14.21
N ASP A 662 -6.57 26.06 -14.28
CA ASP A 662 -6.97 27.41 -14.69
C ASP A 662 -7.13 27.42 -16.20
N THR A 663 -8.35 27.64 -16.70
CA THR A 663 -8.66 27.47 -18.13
C THR A 663 -8.44 28.75 -18.96
N LYS A 664 -8.07 29.89 -18.35
CA LYS A 664 -7.95 31.17 -19.08
C LYS A 664 -6.83 32.08 -18.53
N PRO A 665 -6.06 32.78 -19.40
CA PRO A 665 -6.02 32.75 -20.86
C PRO A 665 -5.15 31.63 -21.47
N GLN A 666 -4.35 30.92 -20.67
CA GLN A 666 -3.65 29.68 -21.04
C GLN A 666 -3.95 28.61 -19.99
N PRO A 667 -4.11 27.32 -20.38
CA PRO A 667 -4.34 26.25 -19.43
C PRO A 667 -3.11 26.07 -18.54
N ILE A 668 -3.16 26.61 -17.32
CA ILE A 668 -2.10 26.44 -16.33
C ILE A 668 -2.64 25.49 -15.26
N GLN A 669 -2.01 24.32 -15.16
CA GLN A 669 -2.23 23.42 -14.06
C GLN A 669 -1.36 23.85 -12.87
N ARG A 670 -1.99 24.22 -11.76
CA ARG A 670 -1.31 24.52 -10.49
C ARG A 670 -1.58 23.40 -9.50
N MET A 671 -0.58 23.10 -8.69
CA MET A 671 -0.69 22.15 -7.58
C MET A 671 -0.25 22.85 -6.30
N PHE A 672 -1.18 23.01 -5.37
CA PHE A 672 -0.91 23.57 -4.05
C PHE A 672 -0.75 22.43 -3.05
N LEU A 673 0.41 22.40 -2.40
CA LEU A 673 0.72 21.47 -1.34
C LEU A 673 0.65 22.23 0.00
N ARG A 674 -0.21 21.80 0.92
CA ARG A 674 -0.40 22.44 2.23
C ARG A 674 -0.28 21.40 3.35
N THR A 675 0.32 21.80 4.47
CA THR A 675 0.48 20.93 5.65
C THR A 675 0.46 21.76 6.93
N LEU A 676 0.09 21.12 8.04
CA LEU A 676 0.20 21.68 9.38
C LEU A 676 1.34 20.99 10.11
N LEU A 677 2.40 21.74 10.41
CA LEU A 677 3.50 21.26 11.24
C LEU A 677 3.17 21.49 12.72
N ARG A 678 3.04 20.40 13.47
CA ARG A 678 2.91 20.45 14.93
C ARG A 678 4.29 20.23 15.55
N GLN A 679 4.65 21.11 16.46
CA GLN A 679 5.89 20.98 17.23
C GLN A 679 5.54 20.28 18.55
N PRO A 680 6.23 19.18 18.90
CA PRO A 680 6.00 18.51 20.18
C PRO A 680 6.15 19.50 21.33
N THR A 681 5.23 19.46 22.29
CA THR A 681 5.37 20.20 23.55
C THR A 681 6.34 19.50 24.50
N THR A 682 6.95 18.38 24.10
CA THR A 682 7.91 17.66 24.92
C THR A 682 9.05 18.60 25.29
N ASN A 683 9.00 18.92 26.57
CA ASN A 683 9.83 19.78 27.36
C ASN A 683 11.28 19.25 27.46
N GLU A 684 11.91 18.76 26.39
CA GLU A 684 13.28 18.23 26.44
C GLU A 684 14.26 19.30 26.94
N GLY A 685 14.03 20.56 26.59
CA GLY A 685 14.75 21.71 27.15
C GLY A 685 14.52 21.95 28.65
N TYR A 686 13.34 21.62 29.19
CA TYR A 686 13.08 21.69 30.63
C TYR A 686 13.65 20.49 31.39
N SER A 687 13.64 19.29 30.79
CA SER A 687 14.17 18.07 31.41
C SER A 687 15.67 18.19 31.70
N VAL A 688 16.47 18.65 30.72
CA VAL A 688 17.92 18.81 30.91
C VAL A 688 18.24 19.94 31.88
N ALA A 689 17.63 21.13 31.74
CA ALA A 689 17.92 22.25 32.63
C ALA A 689 17.52 21.93 34.09
N PHE A 690 16.36 21.30 34.29
CA PHE A 690 15.94 20.85 35.62
C PHE A 690 16.86 19.76 36.18
N ALA A 691 17.22 18.75 35.38
CA ALA A 691 18.11 17.68 35.82
C ALA A 691 19.49 18.21 36.22
N VAL A 692 20.05 19.16 35.46
CA VAL A 692 21.33 19.80 35.79
C VAL A 692 21.21 20.67 37.04
N ALA A 693 20.15 21.47 37.18
CA ALA A 693 19.89 22.22 38.41
C ALA A 693 19.85 21.29 39.64
N ARG A 694 19.16 20.16 39.48
CA ARG A 694 19.00 19.15 40.52
C ARG A 694 20.31 18.42 40.86
N PHE A 695 21.16 18.19 39.86
CA PHE A 695 22.50 17.63 40.03
C PHE A 695 23.37 18.54 40.92
N PHE A 696 23.42 19.83 40.61
CA PHE A 696 24.15 20.80 41.44
C PHE A 696 23.54 20.96 42.85
N GLN A 697 22.21 20.96 42.97
CA GLN A 697 21.53 20.98 44.28
C GLN A 697 21.94 19.80 45.17
N ARG A 698 22.22 18.63 44.59
CA ARG A 698 22.65 17.42 45.32
C ARG A 698 24.17 17.32 45.53
N GLY A 699 24.91 18.41 45.32
CA GLY A 699 26.37 18.44 45.50
C GLY A 699 27.17 17.97 44.29
N GLY A 700 26.54 17.87 43.12
CA GLY A 700 27.26 17.65 41.86
C GLY A 700 28.24 18.79 41.57
N THR A 701 29.43 18.46 41.08
CA THR A 701 30.54 19.41 40.94
C THR A 701 30.83 19.84 39.51
N PHE A 702 30.47 19.02 38.52
CA PHE A 702 30.78 19.27 37.13
C PHE A 702 29.72 18.67 36.19
N GLN A 703 29.23 19.49 35.25
CA GLN A 703 28.31 19.07 34.19
C GLN A 703 28.89 19.48 32.83
N ASN A 704 28.94 18.53 31.90
CA ASN A 704 29.27 18.79 30.51
C ASN A 704 28.04 18.58 29.61
N TYR A 705 27.94 19.35 28.52
CA TYR A 705 26.89 19.20 27.50
C TYR A 705 27.51 18.69 26.22
N TYR A 706 27.17 17.45 25.84
CA TYR A 706 27.61 16.84 24.59
C TYR A 706 26.38 16.35 23.81
N MET A 707 26.03 16.91 22.64
CA MET A 707 26.66 18.07 21.98
C MET A 707 25.98 19.40 22.36
N TYR A 708 26.77 20.47 22.54
CA TYR A 708 26.20 21.82 22.70
C TYR A 708 25.85 22.48 21.35
N HIS A 709 26.52 22.03 20.29
CA HIS A 709 26.36 22.50 18.93
C HIS A 709 26.20 21.27 18.00
N GLY A 710 25.12 21.22 17.23
CA GLY A 710 24.84 20.16 16.27
C GLY A 710 25.92 20.14 15.18
N GLY A 711 26.28 18.97 14.69
CA GLY A 711 27.35 18.84 13.70
C GLY A 711 26.81 18.39 12.36
N THR A 712 27.23 19.05 11.29
CA THR A 712 27.02 18.58 9.92
C THR A 712 28.29 18.83 9.11
N ASN A 713 28.58 17.92 8.18
CA ASN A 713 29.63 18.14 7.20
C ASN A 713 29.14 18.91 5.96
N PHE A 714 27.85 19.29 5.90
CA PHE A 714 27.19 19.90 4.74
C PHE A 714 27.44 19.11 3.44
N GLY A 715 27.57 17.78 3.54
CA GLY A 715 27.88 16.90 2.41
C GLY A 715 29.33 16.97 1.90
N ARG A 716 30.27 17.59 2.63
CA ARG A 716 31.66 17.81 2.17
C ARG A 716 32.62 16.63 2.38
N THR A 717 32.33 15.63 3.25
CA THR A 717 33.20 14.44 3.45
C THR A 717 32.52 13.22 4.13
N THR A 718 32.63 12.04 3.50
CA THR A 718 32.27 10.66 3.93
C THR A 718 30.98 10.42 4.73
N GLY A 719 29.93 10.00 4.01
CA GLY A 719 28.71 9.36 4.52
C GLY A 719 28.03 8.37 3.54
N GLY A 720 28.64 8.08 2.39
CA GLY A 720 27.99 7.41 1.26
C GLY A 720 27.29 8.39 0.30
N PRO A 721 26.95 7.98 -0.93
CA PRO A 721 26.21 8.83 -1.87
C PRO A 721 24.84 9.19 -1.29
N PHE A 722 24.48 10.49 -1.31
CA PHE A 722 23.18 11.03 -0.87
C PHE A 722 22.88 11.04 0.64
N ILE A 723 23.87 10.75 1.51
CA ILE A 723 23.70 10.88 2.96
C ILE A 723 24.53 12.07 3.45
N SER A 724 23.85 13.11 3.91
CA SER A 724 24.49 14.14 4.74
C SER A 724 24.66 13.56 6.14
N THR A 725 25.91 13.41 6.61
CA THR A 725 26.15 13.02 8.01
C THR A 725 25.95 14.25 8.88
N SER A 726 24.73 14.40 9.40
CA SER A 726 24.40 15.30 10.50
C SER A 726 24.15 14.50 11.76
N TYR A 727 24.60 15.03 12.90
CA TYR A 727 24.41 14.44 14.22
C TYR A 727 23.94 15.48 15.22
N ASP A 728 23.15 15.00 16.19
CA ASP A 728 22.51 15.77 17.27
C ASP A 728 21.58 16.89 16.78
N TYR A 729 20.44 16.49 16.21
CA TYR A 729 19.35 17.38 15.82
C TYR A 729 18.58 17.96 17.01
N ASP A 730 19.09 17.93 18.24
CA ASP A 730 18.47 18.61 19.38
C ASP A 730 19.51 19.38 20.23
N ALA A 731 20.70 19.64 19.69
CA ALA A 731 21.69 20.48 20.38
C ALA A 731 21.14 21.91 20.64
N PRO A 732 21.53 22.57 21.75
CA PRO A 732 21.15 23.97 22.03
C PRO A 732 21.43 24.95 20.90
N ILE A 733 22.47 24.68 20.10
CA ILE A 733 22.77 25.38 18.86
C ILE A 733 22.70 24.34 17.74
N ASP A 734 21.96 24.63 16.67
CA ASP A 734 21.84 23.72 15.54
C ASP A 734 23.11 23.68 14.68
N GLU A 735 23.12 22.82 13.68
CA GLU A 735 24.23 22.63 12.76
C GLU A 735 24.58 23.85 11.90
N TYR A 736 23.70 24.86 11.84
CA TYR A 736 23.91 26.15 11.16
C TYR A 736 24.35 27.27 12.10
N GLY A 737 24.49 27.00 13.41
CA GLY A 737 24.82 28.01 14.41
C GLY A 737 23.60 28.79 14.90
N ILE A 738 22.37 28.34 14.60
CA ILE A 738 21.13 28.99 15.02
C ILE A 738 20.73 28.49 16.42
N ILE A 739 20.33 29.43 17.26
CA ILE A 739 19.92 29.16 18.64
C ILE A 739 18.58 28.40 18.66
N ARG A 740 18.53 27.24 19.32
CA ARG A 740 17.29 26.49 19.54
C ARG A 740 16.63 26.85 20.86
N GLN A 741 15.47 27.47 20.77
CA GLN A 741 14.62 27.78 21.92
C GLN A 741 13.57 26.68 22.15
N PRO A 742 13.18 26.38 23.41
CA PRO A 742 13.60 27.08 24.64
C PRO A 742 14.91 26.54 25.26
N LYS A 743 15.49 25.46 24.72
CA LYS A 743 16.61 24.70 25.31
C LYS A 743 17.83 25.56 25.62
N TRP A 744 18.31 26.34 24.65
CA TRP A 744 19.44 27.24 24.85
C TRP A 744 19.12 28.33 25.89
N GLY A 745 17.93 28.92 25.82
CA GLY A 745 17.49 29.96 26.76
C GLY A 745 17.47 29.46 28.20
N HIS A 746 16.90 28.27 28.43
CA HIS A 746 16.85 27.66 29.75
C HIS A 746 18.22 27.29 30.29
N LEU A 747 19.10 26.69 29.48
CA LEU A 747 20.46 26.39 29.91
C LEU A 747 21.25 27.66 30.25
N LYS A 748 21.10 28.71 29.45
CA LYS A 748 21.70 30.02 29.72
C LYS A 748 21.23 30.57 31.07
N ASP A 749 19.93 30.59 31.32
CA ASP A 749 19.38 31.18 32.55
C ASP A 749 19.64 30.30 33.78
N LEU A 750 19.68 28.97 33.62
CA LEU A 750 20.16 28.03 34.63
C LEU A 750 21.61 28.35 35.04
N HIS A 751 22.52 28.49 34.08
CA HIS A 751 23.92 28.77 34.40
C HIS A 751 24.11 30.13 35.06
N LYS A 752 23.29 31.13 34.72
CA LYS A 752 23.26 32.38 35.48
C LYS A 752 22.80 32.15 36.92
N ALA A 753 21.76 31.36 37.14
CA ALA A 753 21.27 31.04 38.49
C ALA A 753 22.32 30.29 39.32
N ILE A 754 23.00 29.28 38.75
CA ILE A 754 24.08 28.54 39.42
C ILE A 754 25.21 29.49 39.82
N LYS A 755 25.63 30.38 38.92
CA LYS A 755 26.68 31.40 39.22
C LYS A 755 26.24 32.38 40.30
N LEU A 756 24.97 32.80 40.30
CA LEU A 756 24.44 33.68 41.34
C LEU A 756 24.42 33.02 42.72
N CYS A 757 24.24 31.71 42.78
CA CYS A 757 24.19 30.93 44.02
C CYS A 757 25.52 30.27 44.40
N GLU A 758 26.61 30.51 43.65
CA GLU A 758 27.88 29.79 43.78
C GLU A 758 28.43 29.80 45.21
N GLU A 759 28.52 30.97 45.84
CA GLU A 759 29.03 31.12 47.22
C GLU A 759 28.19 30.32 48.22
N ALA A 760 26.87 30.35 48.10
CA ALA A 760 25.96 29.63 48.98
C ALA A 760 26.03 28.10 48.78
N LEU A 761 26.17 27.66 47.53
CA LEU A 761 26.25 26.24 47.17
C LEU A 761 27.54 25.57 47.67
N ILE A 762 28.63 26.33 47.84
CA ILE A 762 29.93 25.81 48.32
C ILE A 762 30.21 26.05 49.80
N ALA A 763 29.48 26.95 50.46
CA ALA A 763 29.79 27.36 51.84
C ALA A 763 29.48 26.29 52.89
N THR A 764 28.33 25.63 52.77
CA THR A 764 27.86 24.64 53.76
C THR A 764 27.00 23.55 53.12
N ASP A 765 26.94 22.38 53.75
CA ASP A 765 26.01 21.33 53.34
C ASP A 765 24.55 21.79 53.55
N PRO A 766 23.65 21.57 52.58
CA PRO A 766 22.28 22.04 52.69
C PRO A 766 21.46 21.23 53.69
N THR A 767 20.62 21.94 54.44
CA THR A 767 19.49 21.32 55.15
C THR A 767 18.33 21.07 54.18
N ILE A 768 17.94 19.81 54.01
CA ILE A 768 16.88 19.40 53.09
C ILE A 768 15.56 19.24 53.85
N SER A 769 14.49 19.86 53.34
CA SER A 769 13.12 19.67 53.82
C SER A 769 12.14 19.51 52.66
N SER A 770 11.03 18.80 52.89
CA SER A 770 9.96 18.64 51.90
C SER A 770 8.69 19.35 52.39
N PRO A 771 8.34 20.53 51.82
CA PRO A 771 7.15 21.28 52.22
C PRO A 771 5.84 20.73 51.62
N GLY A 772 5.89 19.67 50.81
CA GLY A 772 4.71 19.06 50.20
C GLY A 772 5.06 18.05 49.08
N PRO A 773 4.05 17.38 48.51
CA PRO A 773 4.27 16.42 47.43
C PRO A 773 4.91 17.11 46.21
N ASN A 774 6.00 16.52 45.70
CA ASN A 774 6.86 17.04 44.62
C ASN A 774 7.58 18.36 44.93
N LEU A 775 7.68 18.76 46.20
CA LEU A 775 8.45 19.93 46.62
C LEU A 775 9.60 19.50 47.54
N GLU A 776 10.79 20.00 47.23
CA GLU A 776 11.98 19.82 48.05
C GLU A 776 12.76 21.12 48.09
N THR A 777 13.12 21.54 49.30
CA THR A 777 13.87 22.76 49.56
C THR A 777 15.21 22.41 50.19
N SER A 778 16.30 22.83 49.55
CA SER A 778 17.65 22.78 50.11
C SER A 778 18.00 24.17 50.63
N VAL A 779 18.14 24.31 51.94
CA VAL A 779 18.49 25.58 52.59
C VAL A 779 19.98 25.54 52.93
N TYR A 780 20.74 26.40 52.25
CA TYR A 780 22.17 26.62 52.47
C TYR A 780 22.33 27.75 53.48
N LYS A 781 23.20 27.58 54.48
CA LYS A 781 23.56 28.66 55.41
C LYS A 781 24.80 29.34 54.85
N THR A 782 24.63 30.59 54.42
CA THR A 782 25.74 31.48 54.05
C THR A 782 26.36 32.11 55.29
#